data_AF-A0A8H7HLE3-F1
#
_entry.id   AF-A0A8H7HLE3-F1
#
_cell.length_a   1.000
_cell.length_b   1.000
_cell.length_c   1.000
_cell.angle_alpha   90.00
_cell.angle_beta   90.00
_cell.angle_gamma   90.00
#
_symmetry.space_group_name_H-M   'P 1'
#
loop_
_entity.id
_entity.type
_entity.pdbx_description
1 polymer ?
#
loop_
_entity_poly.entity_id
_entity_poly.type
_entity_poly.pdbx_seq_one_letter_code
_entity_poly.pdbx_strand_id
1 'polypeptide(L)'
;MMDVYGKSGFDFSNSVRLVTRNEFLSGKGVKVPKATSTGTTIVGCLFKDGVVLGADTRATEGDIVADKNCEKIHYIAPHIRCCGAGTAADTEFVTALISSNIELHELSTGRKARVVTAMTMLKQRLFQYQGHIGAALVLGGVDPTGPHLFTVAPHGSTDKLPYVTMGSGSLAAMAVFESQWKAGLERQEAIDLVTAAISAGVFNDLGSGSNVDVCIVTADGTQMLRNYRTDNERAPKELRYKFKRGTTAWKHESIRSLVVNEAVRPVGGHPGDGCALSGSKVIGLIPHTGAADRKARELNRAGHPLLGTVRPYSVCRGDNVLGPRADAQRKIPLCHRTENTARKFALAALGLLSILASISASDADELKTLVSELTVAATQSQRLAILDEDKDFVFDFLNAAKIQGAVGKGNGGQAVSAKTTTFPALIGNNLAMTVGFLGPCAQNTPHIHPRSAEMLVMVAGDTINTGTFQENGARFVENKIEVGQATIFPMGSVHFQQNLGCDPAIFVAGFANEDPGTLQIAQGFFQQLPPDTISATLGELGVEEVQDISKKIPANIAFGVAECVKRCHIDRNSTFEFNEQTISKALKEQGIAATIASGAASSRVNVSSGSSSKQASSLSPGANLAASNNTIPDDDNDSFWDNKYHVLVIVLAVACGVLVLALIAAIVIAMRARKAARTRSHHVPLPLFTGTGHGRTRSEASTPFVTEKYSDGGRIESPRPLAIVWDENMRVNSTESSTGSTLGTCTELPMPPKVPHLMTLADLSVGQINRALTHSAALKRVSKPLLEPYTASTRTLPSVEQTLANKTIALLFSKRSTRTRVAAETSTVLLGGRALFLGREDIQLGVNESARDTINVLGGMCQGVFARVGEHKEIEELAEHSPIPIINALSSLWHPTQILADILTLHEHAHLFGGSPKSKTDSDLPSLRPLTVTWLGDSSNVLHDILVALPRLGHQVRVGTPPQQAYQCPKPVWDRVKELGCEKNIFWTDNPYEAVKGADVVVTDTWISMGQEAEKAQRLKDFQGYQVTEKLCKEGGANPDWKFLHCLPRKSNEVDDEVNPFCFPPQYRSMKLIRPSLQVFYGPRSLVFPEAENRKWTIMGLFDLLIGRWTI
;
A
#
# COMPACT_ATOMS: atom_id res chain seq x y z
N MET A 1 -29.28 26.72 -9.79
CA MET A 1 -27.83 26.78 -9.50
C MET A 1 -27.57 26.09 -8.16
N MET A 2 -27.87 24.79 -8.04
CA MET A 2 -27.98 24.15 -6.71
C MET A 2 -27.75 22.62 -6.74
N ASP A 3 -27.14 22.09 -7.79
CA ASP A 3 -26.95 20.64 -7.99
C ASP A 3 -25.58 20.35 -8.62
N VAL A 4 -24.54 20.47 -7.79
CA VAL A 4 -23.13 20.23 -8.16
C VAL A 4 -22.42 19.34 -7.12
N TYR A 5 -22.98 19.20 -5.93
CA TYR A 5 -22.42 18.43 -4.81
C TYR A 5 -23.13 17.07 -4.58
N GLY A 6 -23.96 16.62 -5.52
CA GLY A 6 -24.79 15.42 -5.39
C GLY A 6 -24.15 14.09 -5.82
N LYS A 7 -23.04 14.08 -6.59
CA LYS A 7 -22.37 12.84 -7.03
C LYS A 7 -21.28 12.40 -6.03
N SER A 8 -21.48 11.26 -5.38
CA SER A 8 -20.48 10.63 -4.49
C SER A 8 -19.52 9.71 -5.25
N GLY A 9 -18.45 10.28 -5.80
CA GLY A 9 -17.38 9.53 -6.47
C GLY A 9 -16.18 10.43 -6.78
N PHE A 10 -15.02 9.84 -7.08
CA PHE A 10 -13.83 10.62 -7.47
C PHE A 10 -13.95 10.98 -8.96
N ASP A 11 -14.64 12.09 -9.23
CA ASP A 11 -15.10 12.40 -10.58
C ASP A 11 -14.00 13.01 -11.46
N PHE A 12 -13.32 12.14 -12.21
CA PHE A 12 -12.44 12.53 -13.31
C PHE A 12 -13.17 13.36 -14.39
N SER A 13 -14.51 13.49 -14.39
CA SER A 13 -15.18 14.45 -15.26
C SER A 13 -14.76 15.89 -15.02
N ASN A 14 -14.05 16.28 -13.95
CA ASN A 14 -13.42 17.62 -13.94
C ASN A 14 -12.16 17.71 -14.83
N SER A 15 -11.27 16.71 -14.84
CA SER A 15 -10.13 16.66 -15.77
C SER A 15 -10.56 16.30 -17.19
N VAL A 16 -11.48 15.34 -17.34
CA VAL A 16 -12.04 14.91 -18.63
C VAL A 16 -13.00 15.95 -19.19
N ARG A 17 -13.87 16.60 -18.39
CA ARG A 17 -14.53 17.83 -18.90
C ARG A 17 -13.50 18.91 -19.16
N LEU A 18 -12.40 19.09 -18.43
CA LEU A 18 -11.43 20.12 -18.87
C LEU A 18 -10.83 19.79 -20.24
N VAL A 19 -10.44 18.54 -20.51
CA VAL A 19 -9.97 18.09 -21.82
C VAL A 19 -11.10 18.13 -22.86
N THR A 20 -12.18 17.37 -22.70
CA THR A 20 -13.31 17.27 -23.63
C THR A 20 -14.08 18.59 -23.78
N ARG A 21 -14.14 19.48 -22.78
CA ARG A 21 -14.62 20.87 -22.94
C ARG A 21 -13.62 21.65 -23.78
N ASN A 22 -12.31 21.54 -23.54
CA ASN A 22 -11.32 22.24 -24.37
C ASN A 22 -11.35 21.73 -25.82
N GLU A 23 -11.59 20.44 -26.06
CA GLU A 23 -11.78 19.83 -27.38
C GLU A 23 -13.12 20.24 -28.02
N PHE A 24 -14.23 20.21 -27.27
CA PHE A 24 -15.55 20.70 -27.71
C PHE A 24 -15.56 22.20 -27.99
N LEU A 25 -14.83 22.98 -27.18
CA LEU A 25 -14.58 24.41 -27.40
C LEU A 25 -13.74 24.59 -28.67
N SER A 26 -12.66 23.81 -28.85
CA SER A 26 -11.83 23.84 -30.06
C SER A 26 -12.61 23.45 -31.31
N GLY A 27 -13.48 22.43 -31.23
CA GLY A 27 -14.43 22.04 -32.28
C GLY A 27 -15.53 23.08 -32.54
N LYS A 28 -15.81 23.94 -31.56
CA LYS A 28 -16.63 25.16 -31.70
C LYS A 28 -15.80 26.44 -31.95
N GLY A 29 -14.52 26.31 -32.33
CA GLY A 29 -13.65 27.42 -32.73
C GLY A 29 -13.00 28.22 -31.59
N VAL A 30 -13.29 27.90 -30.32
CA VAL A 30 -12.64 28.51 -29.15
C VAL A 30 -11.30 27.82 -28.91
N LYS A 31 -10.21 28.54 -29.21
CA LYS A 31 -8.84 28.02 -29.06
C LYS A 31 -8.54 27.60 -27.62
N VAL A 32 -8.01 26.39 -27.46
CA VAL A 32 -7.37 25.93 -26.22
C VAL A 32 -6.19 26.86 -25.91
N PRO A 33 -5.97 27.29 -24.65
CA PRO A 33 -4.72 27.96 -24.28
C PRO A 33 -3.56 26.99 -24.52
N LYS A 34 -2.73 27.30 -25.52
CA LYS A 34 -1.54 26.50 -25.84
C LYS A 34 -0.46 26.86 -24.83
N ALA A 35 0.11 25.87 -24.14
CA ALA A 35 1.33 26.07 -23.36
C ALA A 35 2.42 26.64 -24.28
N THR A 36 2.79 27.89 -24.03
CA THR A 36 3.68 28.66 -24.88
C THR A 36 5.11 28.42 -24.45
N SER A 37 5.87 27.73 -25.31
CA SER A 37 7.28 27.42 -25.05
C SER A 37 8.05 28.70 -24.77
N THR A 38 8.68 28.78 -23.60
CA THR A 38 9.71 29.79 -23.38
C THR A 38 10.99 29.33 -24.07
N GLY A 39 11.66 30.25 -24.76
CA GLY A 39 13.04 30.04 -25.17
C GLY A 39 13.95 30.25 -23.98
N THR A 40 15.06 29.51 -23.95
CA THR A 40 16.02 29.52 -22.84
C THR A 40 17.34 28.91 -23.29
N THR A 41 18.45 29.42 -22.78
CA THR A 41 19.74 28.73 -22.76
C THR A 41 20.15 28.52 -21.31
N ILE A 42 20.37 27.28 -20.90
CA ILE A 42 21.00 26.94 -19.62
C ILE A 42 22.23 26.09 -19.84
N VAL A 43 23.26 26.31 -19.03
CA VAL A 43 24.54 25.59 -19.13
C VAL A 43 25.11 25.29 -17.76
N GLY A 44 26.07 24.35 -17.72
CA GLY A 44 26.94 24.16 -16.57
C GLY A 44 28.32 23.66 -16.98
N CYS A 45 29.31 23.90 -16.12
CA CYS A 45 30.70 23.51 -16.32
C CYS A 45 31.37 23.16 -14.99
N LEU A 46 32.16 22.08 -14.95
CA LEU A 46 33.03 21.74 -13.82
C LEU A 46 34.31 22.58 -13.86
N PHE A 47 34.71 23.10 -12.70
CA PHE A 47 36.02 23.71 -12.48
C PHE A 47 36.72 23.02 -11.30
N LYS A 48 38.01 23.30 -11.09
CA LYS A 48 38.88 22.61 -10.12
C LYS A 48 38.24 22.38 -8.74
N ASP A 49 37.54 23.38 -8.20
CA ASP A 49 37.03 23.38 -6.83
C ASP A 49 35.48 23.47 -6.74
N GLY A 50 34.76 23.21 -7.85
CA GLY A 50 33.30 23.37 -7.87
C GLY A 50 32.62 23.25 -9.24
N VAL A 51 31.42 23.83 -9.33
CA VAL A 51 30.60 23.90 -10.54
C VAL A 51 30.23 25.36 -10.82
N VAL A 52 30.28 25.79 -12.07
CA VAL A 52 29.64 27.04 -12.52
C VAL A 52 28.40 26.68 -13.34
N LEU A 53 27.27 27.31 -13.03
CA LEU A 53 26.02 27.24 -13.77
C LEU A 53 25.73 28.59 -14.44
N GLY A 54 25.04 28.60 -15.57
CA GLY A 54 24.61 29.82 -16.25
C GLY A 54 23.24 29.70 -16.88
N ALA A 55 22.57 30.84 -17.02
CA ALA A 55 21.26 30.96 -17.67
C ALA A 55 21.08 32.34 -18.33
N ASP A 56 20.23 32.43 -19.35
CA ASP A 56 19.71 33.71 -19.84
C ASP A 56 18.46 34.16 -19.05
N THR A 57 18.12 35.45 -19.07
CA THR A 57 17.02 36.00 -18.26
C THR A 57 15.70 36.27 -19.01
N ARG A 58 15.59 35.90 -20.29
CA ARG A 58 14.37 36.12 -21.10
C ARG A 58 13.35 35.01 -20.90
N ALA A 59 12.08 35.36 -20.70
CA ALA A 59 10.96 34.43 -20.84
C ALA A 59 10.07 34.87 -22.02
N THR A 60 9.77 33.95 -22.94
CA THR A 60 8.94 34.23 -24.12
C THR A 60 7.59 33.52 -24.08
N GLU A 61 6.54 34.23 -24.47
CA GLU A 61 5.22 33.67 -24.74
C GLU A 61 5.04 33.52 -26.27
N GLY A 62 5.72 32.54 -26.85
CA GLY A 62 5.88 32.44 -28.31
C GLY A 62 6.76 33.58 -28.85
N ASP A 63 6.28 34.34 -29.83
CA ASP A 63 7.02 35.46 -30.44
C ASP A 63 7.11 36.72 -29.54
N ILE A 64 6.43 36.72 -28.38
CA ILE A 64 6.37 37.84 -27.44
C ILE A 64 7.39 37.62 -26.31
N VAL A 65 8.22 38.61 -26.02
CA VAL A 65 9.01 38.63 -24.77
C VAL A 65 8.08 39.03 -23.62
N ALA A 66 7.75 38.06 -22.76
CA ALA A 66 6.87 38.24 -21.61
C ALA A 66 7.63 38.83 -20.41
N ASP A 67 8.84 38.33 -20.15
CA ASP A 67 9.77 38.88 -19.16
C ASP A 67 11.20 38.96 -19.72
N LYS A 68 11.98 39.89 -19.19
CA LYS A 68 13.39 40.12 -19.49
C LYS A 68 14.34 39.86 -18.33
N ASN A 69 13.83 39.70 -17.10
CA ASN A 69 14.63 39.48 -15.90
C ASN A 69 14.08 38.29 -15.07
N CYS A 70 13.65 37.24 -15.77
CA CYS A 70 13.16 36.01 -15.16
C CYS A 70 14.32 35.30 -14.43
N GLU A 71 14.02 34.53 -13.39
CA GLU A 71 14.99 33.71 -12.67
C GLU A 71 14.88 32.23 -13.07
N LYS A 72 15.99 31.70 -13.62
CA LYS A 72 16.08 30.32 -14.11
C LYS A 72 17.10 29.46 -13.38
N ILE A 73 17.79 29.97 -12.34
CA ILE A 73 18.77 29.21 -11.53
C ILE A 73 18.24 29.01 -10.11
N HIS A 74 17.39 28.00 -9.97
CA HIS A 74 16.62 27.72 -8.78
C HIS A 74 17.48 27.15 -7.64
N TYR A 75 17.08 27.44 -6.40
CA TYR A 75 17.67 26.88 -5.18
C TYR A 75 17.18 25.44 -4.95
N ILE A 76 18.05 24.58 -4.40
CA ILE A 76 17.72 23.22 -3.96
C ILE A 76 18.25 22.96 -2.55
N ALA A 77 19.52 23.31 -2.30
CA ALA A 77 20.19 23.19 -0.99
C ALA A 77 21.36 24.20 -0.91
N PRO A 78 21.99 24.42 0.26
CA PRO A 78 23.07 25.39 0.39
C PRO A 78 24.25 25.18 -0.57
N HIS A 79 24.48 23.93 -0.97
CA HIS A 79 25.53 23.43 -1.87
C HIS A 79 24.99 22.83 -3.19
N ILE A 80 23.71 23.06 -3.54
CA ILE A 80 23.06 22.51 -4.75
C ILE A 80 22.14 23.56 -5.41
N ARG A 81 22.31 23.75 -6.73
CA ARG A 81 21.51 24.66 -7.59
C ARG A 81 21.04 23.93 -8.84
N CYS A 82 19.90 24.36 -9.39
CA CYS A 82 19.32 23.73 -10.59
C CYS A 82 18.87 24.80 -11.59
N CYS A 83 19.47 24.82 -12.78
CA CYS A 83 18.96 25.63 -13.89
C CYS A 83 17.72 24.96 -14.51
N GLY A 84 16.74 25.77 -14.94
CA GLY A 84 15.52 25.32 -15.61
C GLY A 84 15.32 25.90 -17.01
N ALA A 85 14.87 25.05 -17.94
CA ALA A 85 14.46 25.42 -19.30
C ALA A 85 13.15 24.72 -19.70
N GLY A 86 12.33 25.39 -20.53
CA GLY A 86 11.04 24.87 -21.01
C GLY A 86 9.86 25.72 -20.52
N THR A 87 8.89 25.13 -19.84
CA THR A 87 7.80 25.89 -19.21
C THR A 87 8.28 26.47 -17.88
N ALA A 88 8.34 27.80 -17.75
CA ALA A 88 8.86 28.46 -16.54
C ALA A 88 8.15 28.03 -15.24
N ALA A 89 6.82 27.85 -15.29
CA ALA A 89 6.05 27.35 -14.15
C ALA A 89 6.40 25.90 -13.78
N ASP A 90 6.61 25.01 -14.77
CA ASP A 90 6.99 23.62 -14.52
C ASP A 90 8.37 23.55 -13.86
N THR A 91 9.32 24.35 -14.33
CA THR A 91 10.68 24.40 -13.76
C THR A 91 10.70 24.94 -12.34
N GLU A 92 9.91 25.99 -12.05
CA GLU A 92 9.78 26.56 -10.70
C GLU A 92 9.11 25.56 -9.73
N PHE A 93 7.95 24.99 -10.08
CA PHE A 93 7.24 24.05 -9.20
C PHE A 93 8.02 22.75 -8.97
N VAL A 94 8.72 22.20 -9.98
CA VAL A 94 9.54 21.00 -9.82
C VAL A 94 10.74 21.26 -8.91
N THR A 95 11.46 22.36 -9.11
CA THR A 95 12.66 22.65 -8.30
C THR A 95 12.30 23.02 -6.87
N ALA A 96 11.25 23.81 -6.64
CA ALA A 96 10.74 24.12 -5.31
C ALA A 96 10.31 22.85 -4.54
N LEU A 97 9.58 21.93 -5.19
CA LEU A 97 9.18 20.66 -4.59
C LEU A 97 10.39 19.80 -4.18
N ILE A 98 11.43 19.73 -5.01
CA ILE A 98 12.64 18.96 -4.65
C ILE A 98 13.48 19.69 -3.59
N SER A 99 13.51 21.02 -3.55
CA SER A 99 14.15 21.77 -2.47
C SER A 99 13.56 21.39 -1.10
N SER A 100 12.22 21.40 -0.97
CA SER A 100 11.55 20.99 0.27
C SER A 100 11.78 19.52 0.63
N ASN A 101 11.78 18.62 -0.37
CA ASN A 101 12.05 17.20 -0.13
C ASN A 101 13.51 16.93 0.29
N ILE A 102 14.46 17.74 -0.19
CA ILE A 102 15.87 17.67 0.22
C ILE A 102 16.03 18.23 1.64
N GLU A 103 15.41 19.36 1.99
CA GLU A 103 15.42 19.89 3.35
C GLU A 103 14.86 18.86 4.37
N LEU A 104 13.71 18.25 4.07
CA LEU A 104 13.14 17.16 4.87
C LEU A 104 14.07 15.95 4.98
N HIS A 105 14.83 15.63 3.92
CA HIS A 105 15.81 14.53 3.93
C HIS A 105 17.05 14.86 4.78
N GLU A 106 17.56 16.09 4.74
CA GLU A 106 18.66 16.54 5.60
C GLU A 106 18.26 16.54 7.08
N LEU A 107 17.07 17.08 7.40
CA LEU A 107 16.50 17.07 8.73
C LEU A 107 16.26 15.65 9.27
N SER A 108 15.72 14.75 8.43
CA SER A 108 15.43 13.35 8.81
C SER A 108 16.69 12.50 9.00
N THR A 109 17.77 12.79 8.27
CA THR A 109 19.02 12.00 8.33
C THR A 109 20.12 12.61 9.20
N GLY A 110 19.99 13.87 9.61
CA GLY A 110 21.03 14.62 10.31
C GLY A 110 22.30 14.85 9.47
N ARG A 111 22.18 14.81 8.14
CA ARG A 111 23.32 14.81 7.19
C ARG A 111 22.98 15.65 5.97
N LYS A 112 23.98 16.39 5.45
CA LYS A 112 23.85 17.08 4.16
C LYS A 112 23.56 16.07 3.04
N ALA A 113 22.58 16.37 2.19
CA ALA A 113 22.19 15.56 1.05
C ALA A 113 23.28 15.60 -0.04
N ARG A 114 23.46 14.47 -0.74
CA ARG A 114 24.36 14.38 -1.89
C ARG A 114 23.69 14.91 -3.14
N VAL A 115 24.47 15.37 -4.12
CA VAL A 115 23.91 15.89 -5.40
C VAL A 115 23.15 14.79 -6.14
N VAL A 116 23.60 13.53 -6.01
CA VAL A 116 22.92 12.35 -6.54
C VAL A 116 21.52 12.11 -5.94
N THR A 117 21.27 12.54 -4.69
CA THR A 117 19.94 12.46 -4.05
C THR A 117 18.97 13.40 -4.74
N ALA A 118 19.36 14.67 -4.93
CA ALA A 118 18.55 15.66 -5.65
C ALA A 118 18.31 15.25 -7.12
N MET A 119 19.35 14.73 -7.80
CA MET A 119 19.23 14.18 -9.15
C MET A 119 18.22 13.03 -9.20
N THR A 120 18.25 12.11 -8.25
CA THR A 120 17.34 10.95 -8.21
C THR A 120 15.89 11.38 -7.95
N MET A 121 15.67 12.35 -7.05
CA MET A 121 14.34 12.92 -6.82
C MET A 121 13.79 13.65 -8.06
N LEU A 122 14.60 14.48 -8.73
CA LEU A 122 14.21 15.14 -9.99
C LEU A 122 13.92 14.13 -11.10
N LYS A 123 14.79 13.12 -11.26
CA LYS A 123 14.65 12.03 -12.22
C LYS A 123 13.34 11.27 -12.02
N GLN A 124 13.08 10.80 -10.81
CA GLN A 124 11.84 10.10 -10.48
C GLN A 124 10.62 10.99 -10.71
N ARG A 125 10.70 12.27 -10.32
CA ARG A 125 9.59 13.22 -10.48
C ARG A 125 9.27 13.49 -11.95
N LEU A 126 10.26 13.66 -12.83
CA LEU A 126 10.00 13.90 -14.26
C LEU A 126 9.62 12.61 -15.00
N PHE A 127 10.24 11.47 -14.65
CA PHE A 127 9.89 10.17 -15.21
C PHE A 127 8.43 9.77 -14.93
N GLN A 128 7.88 10.11 -13.75
CA GLN A 128 6.45 9.89 -13.43
C GLN A 128 5.48 10.55 -14.43
N TYR A 129 5.90 11.60 -15.13
CA TYR A 129 5.04 12.36 -16.06
C TYR A 129 5.46 12.21 -17.53
N GLN A 130 6.51 11.44 -17.86
CA GLN A 130 6.92 11.10 -19.23
C GLN A 130 6.98 12.31 -20.20
N GLY A 131 7.44 13.47 -19.73
CA GLY A 131 7.51 14.70 -20.53
C GLY A 131 6.24 15.57 -20.56
N HIS A 132 5.16 15.20 -19.87
CA HIS A 132 3.99 16.08 -19.67
C HIS A 132 4.29 17.28 -18.74
N ILE A 133 5.36 17.21 -17.94
CA ILE A 133 5.95 18.36 -17.24
C ILE A 133 7.11 18.87 -18.08
N GLY A 134 6.99 20.08 -18.61
CA GLY A 134 7.91 20.68 -19.58
C GLY A 134 9.20 21.25 -18.98
N ALA A 135 9.85 20.52 -18.07
CA ALA A 135 11.06 20.96 -17.37
C ALA A 135 12.30 20.17 -17.82
N ALA A 136 13.20 20.83 -18.53
CA ALA A 136 14.55 20.36 -18.84
C ALA A 136 15.54 21.06 -17.90
N LEU A 137 16.38 20.29 -17.19
CA LEU A 137 17.10 20.79 -16.02
C LEU A 137 18.60 20.51 -16.09
N VAL A 138 19.41 21.46 -15.61
CA VAL A 138 20.84 21.27 -15.35
C VAL A 138 21.10 21.43 -13.85
N LEU A 139 21.46 20.33 -13.18
CA LEU A 139 21.71 20.28 -11.74
C LEU A 139 23.21 20.35 -11.47
N GLY A 140 23.65 21.35 -10.70
CA GLY A 140 25.03 21.51 -10.26
C GLY A 140 25.14 21.53 -8.73
N GLY A 141 26.13 20.83 -8.18
CA GLY A 141 26.38 20.83 -6.74
C GLY A 141 27.76 20.30 -6.37
N VAL A 142 28.13 20.44 -5.10
CA VAL A 142 29.35 19.85 -4.54
C VAL A 142 28.97 19.07 -3.28
N ASP A 143 29.39 17.81 -3.19
CA ASP A 143 29.21 16.97 -2.00
C ASP A 143 30.55 16.29 -1.60
N PRO A 144 30.62 15.49 -0.52
CA PRO A 144 31.87 14.86 -0.07
C PRO A 144 32.57 13.93 -1.07
N THR A 145 31.96 13.66 -2.23
CA THR A 145 32.57 12.92 -3.35
C THR A 145 33.01 13.82 -4.52
N GLY A 146 32.98 15.15 -4.34
CA GLY A 146 33.47 16.14 -5.30
C GLY A 146 32.36 16.98 -5.97
N PRO A 147 32.72 17.80 -6.97
CA PRO A 147 31.77 18.55 -7.77
C PRO A 147 31.04 17.64 -8.77
N HIS A 148 29.72 17.81 -8.89
CA HIS A 148 28.87 17.03 -9.79
C HIS A 148 27.96 17.93 -10.61
N LEU A 149 27.84 17.58 -11.90
CA LEU A 149 27.01 18.26 -12.89
C LEU A 149 26.20 17.21 -13.65
N PHE A 150 24.88 17.40 -13.70
CA PHE A 150 23.94 16.47 -14.35
C PHE A 150 22.96 17.20 -15.25
N THR A 151 22.53 16.54 -16.34
CA THR A 151 21.27 16.86 -17.02
C THR A 151 20.12 16.07 -16.41
N VAL A 152 18.90 16.60 -16.48
CA VAL A 152 17.65 15.83 -16.33
C VAL A 152 16.69 16.26 -17.43
N ALA A 153 16.31 15.34 -18.32
CA ALA A 153 15.35 15.62 -19.39
C ALA A 153 13.89 15.56 -18.87
N PRO A 154 12.92 16.18 -19.56
CA PRO A 154 11.49 16.13 -19.19
C PRO A 154 10.92 14.71 -19.05
N HIS A 155 11.52 13.72 -19.72
CA HIS A 155 11.16 12.30 -19.65
C HIS A 155 12.05 11.47 -18.70
N GLY A 156 12.86 12.13 -17.86
CA GLY A 156 13.65 11.47 -16.81
C GLY A 156 14.92 10.75 -17.26
N SER A 157 15.45 10.98 -18.47
CA SER A 157 16.85 10.62 -18.76
C SER A 157 17.81 11.58 -18.05
N THR A 158 19.03 11.11 -17.79
CA THR A 158 20.02 11.83 -16.96
C THR A 158 21.44 11.48 -17.36
N ASP A 159 22.24 12.48 -17.74
CA ASP A 159 23.64 12.32 -18.10
C ASP A 159 24.55 13.02 -17.08
N LYS A 160 25.83 12.61 -17.02
CA LYS A 160 26.87 13.24 -16.20
C LYS A 160 28.08 13.55 -17.07
N LEU A 161 28.39 14.83 -17.27
CA LEU A 161 29.44 15.31 -18.18
C LEU A 161 30.22 16.49 -17.52
N PRO A 162 31.45 16.79 -17.97
CA PRO A 162 32.23 17.91 -17.43
C PRO A 162 31.69 19.29 -17.81
N TYR A 163 30.90 19.37 -18.87
CA TYR A 163 30.10 20.53 -19.27
C TYR A 163 28.79 20.04 -19.90
N VAL A 164 27.72 20.84 -19.80
CA VAL A 164 26.39 20.51 -20.36
C VAL A 164 25.67 21.77 -20.82
N THR A 165 24.76 21.61 -21.79
CA THR A 165 23.89 22.68 -22.31
C THR A 165 22.47 22.15 -22.55
N MET A 166 21.44 22.91 -22.19
CA MET A 166 20.03 22.58 -22.49
C MET A 166 19.24 23.84 -22.88
N GLY A 167 18.04 23.63 -23.45
CA GLY A 167 17.17 24.70 -23.96
C GLY A 167 17.39 24.98 -25.45
N SER A 168 16.73 26.02 -25.97
CA SER A 168 16.70 26.38 -27.40
C SER A 168 18.03 26.88 -27.94
N GLY A 169 18.79 27.69 -27.18
CA GLY A 169 20.13 28.15 -27.59
C GLY A 169 21.27 27.17 -27.29
N SER A 170 20.96 25.95 -26.85
CA SER A 170 21.95 24.93 -26.46
C SER A 170 22.99 24.62 -27.53
N LEU A 171 22.62 24.58 -28.81
CA LEU A 171 23.57 24.32 -29.90
C LEU A 171 24.65 25.40 -30.04
N ALA A 172 24.29 26.67 -29.85
CA ALA A 172 25.24 27.78 -29.90
C ALA A 172 26.16 27.79 -28.66
N ALA A 173 25.60 27.46 -27.49
CA ALA A 173 26.37 27.29 -26.26
C ALA A 173 27.33 26.08 -26.34
N MET A 174 26.91 24.97 -26.95
CA MET A 174 27.72 23.75 -27.09
C MET A 174 28.96 24.00 -27.94
N ALA A 175 28.81 24.71 -29.08
CA ALA A 175 29.93 25.08 -29.93
C ALA A 175 31.01 25.93 -29.19
N VAL A 176 30.61 26.72 -28.19
CA VAL A 176 31.57 27.43 -27.32
C VAL A 176 32.29 26.46 -26.38
N PHE A 177 31.59 25.52 -25.73
CA PHE A 177 32.24 24.52 -24.90
C PHE A 177 33.18 23.60 -25.70
N GLU A 178 32.74 23.06 -26.84
CA GLU A 178 33.55 22.16 -27.67
C GLU A 178 34.81 22.82 -28.24
N SER A 179 34.83 24.15 -28.38
CA SER A 179 35.99 24.90 -28.89
C SER A 179 36.90 25.52 -27.82
N GLN A 180 36.42 25.69 -26.59
CA GLN A 180 37.14 26.44 -25.54
C GLN A 180 37.26 25.73 -24.19
N TRP A 181 36.53 24.63 -23.96
CA TRP A 181 36.65 23.86 -22.71
C TRP A 181 37.98 23.11 -22.63
N LYS A 182 38.58 23.11 -21.43
CA LYS A 182 39.76 22.33 -21.08
C LYS A 182 39.58 21.66 -19.73
N ALA A 183 40.25 20.53 -19.50
CA ALA A 183 40.27 19.89 -18.20
C ALA A 183 40.99 20.79 -17.16
N GLY A 184 40.43 20.90 -15.95
CA GLY A 184 41.09 21.60 -14.84
C GLY A 184 41.00 23.13 -14.87
N LEU A 185 39.97 23.71 -15.49
CA LEU A 185 39.67 25.15 -15.47
C LEU A 185 39.76 25.74 -14.05
N GLU A 186 40.32 26.96 -13.96
CA GLU A 186 40.19 27.79 -12.76
C GLU A 186 38.81 28.45 -12.67
N ARG A 187 38.45 28.97 -11.49
CA ARG A 187 37.12 29.55 -11.23
C ARG A 187 36.75 30.65 -12.23
N GLN A 188 37.67 31.58 -12.51
CA GLN A 188 37.38 32.68 -13.43
C GLN A 188 37.24 32.20 -14.87
N GLU A 189 38.12 31.30 -15.33
CA GLU A 189 38.05 30.72 -16.67
C GLU A 189 36.71 30.01 -16.91
N ALA A 190 36.18 29.31 -15.90
CA ALA A 190 34.89 28.65 -15.97
C ALA A 190 33.71 29.65 -15.97
N ILE A 191 33.80 30.77 -15.25
CA ILE A 191 32.83 31.88 -15.29
C ILE A 191 32.81 32.52 -16.68
N ASP A 192 33.98 32.82 -17.24
CA ASP A 192 34.11 33.48 -18.54
C ASP A 192 33.63 32.56 -19.66
N LEU A 193 33.94 31.26 -19.61
CA LEU A 193 33.46 30.24 -20.54
C LEU A 193 31.94 30.05 -20.47
N VAL A 194 31.36 29.95 -19.26
CA VAL A 194 29.90 29.87 -19.07
C VAL A 194 29.21 31.15 -19.57
N THR A 195 29.81 32.32 -19.31
CA THR A 195 29.30 33.60 -19.79
C THR A 195 29.30 33.63 -21.31
N ALA A 196 30.41 33.27 -21.96
CA ALA A 196 30.53 33.22 -23.42
C ALA A 196 29.53 32.23 -24.05
N ALA A 197 29.29 31.08 -23.42
CA ALA A 197 28.33 30.09 -23.89
C ALA A 197 26.87 30.59 -23.80
N ILE A 198 26.49 31.28 -22.71
CA ILE A 198 25.18 31.93 -22.62
C ILE A 198 25.08 33.10 -23.61
N SER A 199 26.10 33.97 -23.72
CA SER A 199 26.12 35.05 -24.72
C SER A 199 25.93 34.51 -26.15
N ALA A 200 26.56 33.38 -26.49
CA ALA A 200 26.33 32.72 -27.79
C ALA A 200 24.87 32.29 -27.98
N GLY A 201 24.22 31.74 -26.95
CA GLY A 201 22.77 31.50 -26.95
C GLY A 201 21.94 32.79 -27.12
N VAL A 202 22.24 33.83 -26.33
CA VAL A 202 21.57 35.15 -26.34
C VAL A 202 21.63 35.85 -27.71
N PHE A 203 22.67 35.62 -28.50
CA PHE A 203 22.83 36.21 -29.84
C PHE A 203 22.35 35.31 -31.00
N ASN A 204 22.28 33.99 -30.83
CA ASN A 204 21.95 33.05 -31.92
C ASN A 204 20.60 32.32 -31.76
N ASP A 205 19.95 32.40 -30.59
CA ASP A 205 18.58 31.94 -30.38
C ASP A 205 17.64 33.13 -30.14
N LEU A 206 16.53 33.18 -30.88
CA LEU A 206 15.49 34.22 -30.73
C LEU A 206 14.76 34.10 -29.39
N GLY A 207 14.66 32.88 -28.87
CA GLY A 207 13.93 32.56 -27.64
C GLY A 207 14.67 32.97 -26.36
N SER A 208 16.00 32.84 -26.35
CA SER A 208 16.89 33.27 -25.26
C SER A 208 17.21 34.76 -25.33
N GLY A 209 17.64 35.39 -24.22
CA GLY A 209 18.27 36.70 -24.30
C GLY A 209 18.18 37.58 -23.06
N SER A 210 18.26 38.90 -23.32
CA SER A 210 18.36 39.97 -22.31
C SER A 210 19.72 39.97 -21.61
N ASN A 211 19.85 39.27 -20.48
CA ASN A 211 21.03 39.32 -19.62
C ASN A 211 21.57 37.89 -19.36
N VAL A 212 22.79 37.80 -18.85
CA VAL A 212 23.44 36.56 -18.41
C VAL A 212 23.42 36.49 -16.88
N ASP A 213 22.85 35.43 -16.33
CA ASP A 213 23.02 35.03 -14.94
C ASP A 213 24.13 33.97 -14.81
N VAL A 214 24.92 34.05 -13.74
CA VAL A 214 25.93 33.03 -13.39
C VAL A 214 25.75 32.62 -11.93
N CYS A 215 25.89 31.33 -11.63
CA CYS A 215 25.92 30.83 -10.25
C CYS A 215 27.14 29.94 -10.02
N ILE A 216 27.90 30.24 -8.97
CA ILE A 216 29.09 29.48 -8.58
C ILE A 216 28.69 28.57 -7.41
N VAL A 217 29.00 27.28 -7.49
CA VAL A 217 28.66 26.28 -6.48
C VAL A 217 29.94 25.60 -5.98
N THR A 218 30.12 25.61 -4.66
CA THR A 218 31.31 25.12 -3.94
C THR A 218 30.88 24.32 -2.70
N ALA A 219 31.83 23.66 -2.03
CA ALA A 219 31.55 22.94 -0.77
C ALA A 219 31.07 23.89 0.36
N ASP A 220 31.53 25.14 0.34
CA ASP A 220 31.17 26.17 1.33
C ASP A 220 29.77 26.77 1.08
N GLY A 221 29.29 26.76 -0.18
CA GLY A 221 27.95 27.20 -0.54
C GLY A 221 27.77 27.63 -2.00
N THR A 222 26.65 28.31 -2.27
CA THR A 222 26.28 28.83 -3.59
C THR A 222 26.30 30.37 -3.63
N GLN A 223 26.93 30.94 -4.65
CA GLN A 223 26.96 32.39 -4.92
C GLN A 223 26.19 32.66 -6.22
N MET A 224 25.16 33.51 -6.17
CA MET A 224 24.35 33.89 -7.33
C MET A 224 24.77 35.28 -7.83
N LEU A 225 25.08 35.40 -9.12
CA LEU A 225 25.46 36.63 -9.82
C LEU A 225 24.36 36.95 -10.83
N ARG A 226 23.30 37.62 -10.36
CA ARG A 226 22.21 38.13 -11.20
C ARG A 226 22.73 39.16 -12.20
N ASN A 227 22.35 39.05 -13.47
CA ASN A 227 22.67 40.02 -14.51
C ASN A 227 24.18 40.35 -14.60
N TYR A 228 25.04 39.34 -14.46
CA TYR A 228 26.50 39.44 -14.52
C TYR A 228 26.99 40.12 -15.83
N ARG A 229 26.22 39.99 -16.92
CA ARG A 229 26.47 40.67 -18.20
C ARG A 229 25.17 41.05 -18.91
N THR A 230 25.10 42.26 -19.47
CA THR A 230 23.91 42.85 -20.12
C THR A 230 24.09 43.00 -21.65
N ASP A 231 24.33 41.88 -22.34
CA ASP A 231 24.68 41.86 -23.78
C ASP A 231 23.61 42.45 -24.74
N ASN A 232 22.36 42.62 -24.29
CA ASN A 232 21.23 43.03 -25.15
C ASN A 232 20.54 44.31 -24.66
N GLU A 233 21.33 45.33 -24.30
CA GLU A 233 20.83 46.64 -23.92
C GLU A 233 20.16 47.38 -25.09
N ARG A 234 19.00 48.01 -24.81
CA ARG A 234 18.16 48.60 -25.84
C ARG A 234 18.61 50.02 -26.18
N ALA A 235 19.23 50.19 -27.35
CA ALA A 235 19.52 51.50 -27.93
C ALA A 235 18.30 52.46 -27.87
N PRO A 236 18.51 53.76 -27.58
CA PRO A 236 17.42 54.73 -27.46
C PRO A 236 16.70 54.92 -28.80
N LYS A 237 15.36 54.95 -28.78
CA LYS A 237 14.55 55.22 -29.99
C LYS A 237 14.79 56.65 -30.49
N GLU A 238 15.40 56.78 -31.66
CA GLU A 238 15.69 58.07 -32.31
C GLU A 238 14.43 58.89 -32.64
N LEU A 239 13.31 58.22 -32.96
CA LEU A 239 12.05 58.87 -33.33
C LEU A 239 10.91 58.60 -32.33
N ARG A 240 10.25 59.68 -31.87
CA ARG A 240 9.10 59.66 -30.95
C ARG A 240 7.78 59.93 -31.68
N TYR A 241 7.14 58.88 -32.20
CA TYR A 241 5.78 58.99 -32.77
C TYR A 241 4.71 59.23 -31.70
N LYS A 242 4.18 60.46 -31.63
CA LYS A 242 2.95 60.81 -30.91
C LYS A 242 1.84 61.18 -31.90
N PHE A 243 0.84 60.31 -32.05
CA PHE A 243 -0.42 60.69 -32.70
C PHE A 243 -1.24 61.60 -31.78
N LYS A 244 -2.09 62.47 -32.34
CA LYS A 244 -3.03 63.28 -31.55
C LYS A 244 -4.11 62.38 -30.94
N ARG A 245 -4.64 62.75 -29.76
CA ARG A 245 -5.85 62.09 -29.22
C ARG A 245 -7.01 62.27 -30.20
N GLY A 246 -7.81 61.23 -30.38
CA GLY A 246 -8.99 61.22 -31.27
C GLY A 246 -8.73 60.77 -32.72
N THR A 247 -7.48 60.55 -33.15
CA THR A 247 -7.16 60.15 -34.55
C THR A 247 -7.38 58.65 -34.84
N THR A 248 -8.29 57.98 -34.12
CA THR A 248 -8.59 56.55 -34.32
C THR A 248 -10.06 56.29 -34.00
N ALA A 249 -10.82 55.84 -35.00
CA ALA A 249 -12.21 55.43 -34.81
C ALA A 249 -12.29 54.07 -34.10
N TRP A 250 -13.08 53.99 -33.04
CA TRP A 250 -13.40 52.73 -32.38
C TRP A 250 -14.49 51.99 -33.16
N LYS A 251 -14.40 50.65 -33.23
CA LYS A 251 -15.40 49.80 -33.91
C LYS A 251 -16.38 49.10 -32.96
N HIS A 252 -16.06 49.01 -31.68
CA HIS A 252 -16.91 48.45 -30.64
C HIS A 252 -16.46 49.00 -29.29
N GLU A 253 -17.41 49.30 -28.40
CA GLU A 253 -17.16 49.68 -27.01
C GLU A 253 -17.84 48.66 -26.08
N SER A 254 -17.25 48.36 -24.92
CA SER A 254 -17.83 47.42 -23.96
C SER A 254 -17.43 47.82 -22.54
N ILE A 255 -18.30 48.58 -21.88
CA ILE A 255 -18.13 48.96 -20.48
C ILE A 255 -18.61 47.78 -19.62
N ARG A 256 -17.77 47.33 -18.69
CA ARG A 256 -18.13 46.31 -17.69
C ARG A 256 -17.95 46.89 -16.29
N SER A 257 -19.03 46.97 -15.52
CA SER A 257 -18.91 47.23 -14.09
C SER A 257 -18.30 46.02 -13.40
N LEU A 258 -17.34 46.26 -12.51
CA LEU A 258 -16.78 45.26 -11.60
C LEU A 258 -16.96 45.78 -10.17
N VAL A 259 -17.30 44.86 -9.27
CA VAL A 259 -17.80 45.10 -7.90
C VAL A 259 -19.22 45.69 -7.85
N VAL A 260 -20.13 44.92 -7.26
CA VAL A 260 -21.43 45.38 -6.75
C VAL A 260 -21.55 44.84 -5.33
N ASN A 261 -21.48 45.75 -4.36
CA ASN A 261 -21.39 45.52 -2.92
C ASN A 261 -20.12 44.83 -2.41
N GLU A 262 -19.42 45.53 -1.52
CA GLU A 262 -18.31 45.05 -0.71
C GLU A 262 -18.77 45.06 0.76
N ALA A 263 -18.60 43.96 1.48
CA ALA A 263 -19.14 43.78 2.83
C ALA A 263 -18.02 43.60 3.87
N VAL A 264 -17.42 44.72 4.30
CA VAL A 264 -16.33 44.72 5.27
C VAL A 264 -16.84 44.28 6.65
N ARG A 265 -16.36 43.13 7.14
CA ARG A 265 -16.47 42.73 8.56
C ARG A 265 -15.14 43.00 9.26
N PRO A 266 -15.05 43.99 10.18
CA PRO A 266 -13.83 44.22 10.94
C PRO A 266 -13.59 43.11 11.96
N VAL A 267 -12.32 42.73 12.17
CA VAL A 267 -11.91 41.72 13.15
C VAL A 267 -10.93 42.34 14.15
N GLY A 268 -11.44 42.66 15.34
CA GLY A 268 -10.64 42.95 16.55
C GLY A 268 -10.04 44.36 16.65
N GLY A 269 -10.48 45.12 17.67
CA GLY A 269 -9.87 46.37 18.10
C GLY A 269 -10.63 46.99 19.25
N HIS A 270 -9.97 47.26 20.39
CA HIS A 270 -10.55 48.01 21.50
C HIS A 270 -10.61 49.51 21.17
N PRO A 271 -11.57 50.28 21.72
CA PRO A 271 -11.58 51.72 21.62
C PRO A 271 -10.49 52.34 22.52
N GLY A 272 -9.64 53.20 21.96
CA GLY A 272 -8.58 53.90 22.70
C GLY A 272 -7.78 54.86 21.81
N ASP A 273 -8.12 56.14 21.90
CA ASP A 273 -7.38 57.34 21.46
C ASP A 273 -6.99 57.48 19.98
N GLY A 274 -6.68 58.72 19.56
CA GLY A 274 -6.27 59.01 18.19
C GLY A 274 -5.87 60.46 17.90
N CYS A 275 -5.16 60.64 16.79
CA CYS A 275 -4.88 61.90 16.07
C CYS A 275 -4.62 61.49 14.59
N ALA A 276 -5.17 62.12 13.54
CA ALA A 276 -5.30 63.54 13.16
C ALA A 276 -4.14 64.05 12.27
N LEU A 277 -4.44 64.23 10.96
CA LEU A 277 -3.81 65.17 10.00
C LEU A 277 -2.32 64.85 9.59
N SER A 278 -1.78 65.12 8.39
CA SER A 278 -2.26 65.80 7.16
C SER A 278 -1.31 65.56 5.96
N GLY A 279 -1.80 65.76 4.71
CA GLY A 279 -0.97 66.03 3.51
C GLY A 279 -0.20 64.84 2.89
N SER A 280 0.13 64.80 1.58
CA SER A 280 -0.17 65.70 0.45
C SER A 280 -0.11 64.96 -0.91
N LYS A 281 -0.65 65.57 -1.97
CA LYS A 281 -0.57 65.13 -3.39
C LYS A 281 0.90 65.13 -3.90
N VAL A 282 1.30 64.60 -5.09
CA VAL A 282 0.66 64.68 -6.42
C VAL A 282 1.39 63.84 -7.52
N ILE A 283 0.67 63.32 -8.54
CA ILE A 283 1.09 62.92 -9.94
C ILE A 283 2.26 61.89 -10.14
N GLY A 284 2.28 60.97 -11.13
CA GLY A 284 1.27 60.50 -12.11
C GLY A 284 1.81 60.13 -13.52
N LEU A 285 1.08 59.25 -14.23
CA LEU A 285 1.04 59.02 -15.71
C LEU A 285 2.17 58.30 -16.50
N ILE A 286 1.74 57.75 -17.65
CA ILE A 286 2.40 56.95 -18.73
C ILE A 286 1.69 57.32 -20.08
N PRO A 287 1.79 56.67 -21.29
CA PRO A 287 2.44 55.41 -21.73
C PRO A 287 3.05 55.35 -23.19
N HIS A 288 3.38 54.12 -23.64
CA HIS A 288 3.14 53.52 -24.99
C HIS A 288 4.09 53.60 -26.23
N THR A 289 3.93 52.55 -27.09
CA THR A 289 3.97 52.44 -28.59
C THR A 289 5.23 52.19 -29.47
N GLY A 290 5.01 51.49 -30.61
CA GLY A 290 5.84 51.41 -31.85
C GLY A 290 6.05 50.00 -32.46
N ALA A 291 5.84 49.79 -33.79
CA ALA A 291 5.86 48.47 -34.50
C ALA A 291 6.14 48.56 -36.05
N ALA A 292 5.99 47.43 -36.80
CA ALA A 292 6.00 47.21 -38.29
C ALA A 292 7.38 46.90 -38.99
N ASP A 293 7.54 46.36 -40.23
CA ASP A 293 6.62 45.90 -41.33
C ASP A 293 7.28 44.90 -42.39
N ARG A 294 6.46 44.26 -43.26
CA ARG A 294 6.60 43.81 -44.70
C ARG A 294 7.75 42.93 -45.33
N LYS A 295 7.42 41.66 -45.67
CA LYS A 295 7.06 41.04 -47.01
C LYS A 295 7.86 41.29 -48.34
N ALA A 296 8.27 40.22 -49.08
CA ALA A 296 7.78 39.79 -50.44
C ALA A 296 8.76 39.07 -51.46
N ARG A 297 8.20 38.16 -52.30
CA ARG A 297 8.61 37.65 -53.66
C ARG A 297 9.81 36.68 -53.88
N GLU A 298 10.01 35.96 -55.03
CA GLU A 298 9.15 35.23 -56.03
C GLU A 298 9.99 34.55 -57.17
N LEU A 299 9.40 33.63 -57.98
CA LEU A 299 9.71 33.22 -59.39
C LEU A 299 10.59 31.97 -59.77
N ASN A 300 9.98 31.07 -60.58
CA ASN A 300 10.47 30.43 -61.84
C ASN A 300 11.60 29.36 -61.88
N ARG A 301 11.65 28.37 -62.82
CA ARG A 301 10.61 27.72 -63.70
C ARG A 301 11.16 26.47 -64.45
N ALA A 302 10.25 25.53 -64.80
CA ALA A 302 10.26 24.58 -65.94
C ALA A 302 11.29 23.42 -66.04
N GLY A 303 10.86 22.24 -66.57
CA GLY A 303 11.76 21.12 -66.95
C GLY A 303 11.22 19.68 -66.85
N HIS A 304 10.15 19.31 -67.57
CA HIS A 304 9.70 17.91 -67.80
C HIS A 304 10.10 17.45 -69.25
N PRO A 305 9.92 16.19 -69.74
CA PRO A 305 9.02 15.09 -69.25
C PRO A 305 9.51 13.59 -69.28
N LEU A 306 8.85 12.73 -68.48
CA LEU A 306 8.50 11.28 -68.71
C LEU A 306 9.64 10.21 -68.82
N LEU A 307 9.45 8.87 -68.66
CA LEU A 307 8.27 8.00 -68.43
C LEU A 307 8.65 6.65 -67.73
N GLY A 308 7.71 6.00 -67.00
CA GLY A 308 7.72 4.56 -66.63
C GLY A 308 7.77 4.26 -65.10
N THR A 309 6.68 3.91 -64.38
CA THR A 309 5.96 2.59 -64.23
C THR A 309 6.70 1.52 -63.39
N VAL A 310 6.13 0.81 -62.39
CA VAL A 310 4.71 0.70 -61.92
C VAL A 310 4.55 0.28 -60.41
N ARG A 311 3.29 0.20 -59.93
CA ARG A 311 2.75 -0.13 -58.56
C ARG A 311 2.68 -1.67 -58.28
N PRO A 312 2.00 -2.26 -57.22
CA PRO A 312 1.14 -1.79 -56.09
C PRO A 312 1.62 -2.29 -54.66
N TYR A 313 1.03 -2.00 -53.47
CA TYR A 313 -0.36 -1.95 -52.93
C TYR A 313 -1.09 -3.34 -52.93
N SER A 314 -1.94 -3.80 -51.99
CA SER A 314 -2.60 -3.24 -50.77
C SER A 314 -3.24 -4.38 -49.89
N VAL A 315 -3.15 -4.42 -48.54
CA VAL A 315 -4.14 -3.95 -47.51
C VAL A 315 -5.20 -4.97 -46.96
N CYS A 316 -5.40 -4.93 -45.62
CA CYS A 316 -6.58 -5.28 -44.79
C CYS A 316 -6.88 -6.68 -44.17
N ARG A 317 -7.51 -6.56 -42.98
CA ARG A 317 -7.95 -7.50 -41.93
C ARG A 317 -9.11 -8.45 -42.32
N GLY A 318 -9.37 -9.44 -41.44
CA GLY A 318 -10.66 -10.15 -41.29
C GLY A 318 -10.63 -11.08 -40.05
N ASP A 319 -11.74 -11.17 -39.30
CA ASP A 319 -11.78 -11.73 -37.93
C ASP A 319 -12.61 -13.04 -37.80
N ASN A 320 -12.63 -13.61 -36.58
CA ASN A 320 -13.70 -14.43 -35.94
C ASN A 320 -13.80 -15.98 -36.07
N VAL A 321 -13.28 -16.66 -35.03
CA VAL A 321 -13.93 -17.62 -34.08
C VAL A 321 -15.26 -18.35 -34.44
N LEU A 322 -15.32 -19.70 -34.27
CA LEU A 322 -16.23 -20.46 -33.33
C LEU A 322 -16.08 -22.01 -33.39
N GLY A 323 -16.61 -22.72 -32.37
CA GLY A 323 -16.54 -24.19 -32.15
C GLY A 323 -17.81 -24.98 -32.59
N PRO A 324 -18.28 -26.07 -31.91
CA PRO A 324 -18.11 -26.41 -30.48
C PRO A 324 -17.96 -27.93 -30.13
N ARG A 325 -18.53 -28.37 -28.97
CA ARG A 325 -18.50 -29.67 -28.25
C ARG A 325 -19.51 -30.73 -28.82
N ALA A 326 -19.79 -31.95 -28.29
CA ALA A 326 -19.87 -32.44 -26.89
C ALA A 326 -19.87 -34.00 -26.70
N ASP A 327 -20.60 -34.50 -25.69
CA ASP A 327 -20.24 -35.63 -24.81
C ASP A 327 -20.93 -37.01 -25.02
N ALA A 328 -20.45 -38.00 -24.24
CA ALA A 328 -20.74 -39.44 -24.28
C ALA A 328 -22.09 -39.92 -23.67
N GLN A 329 -22.46 -41.20 -23.88
CA GLN A 329 -22.94 -42.12 -22.81
C GLN A 329 -23.09 -43.61 -23.19
N ARG A 330 -22.89 -44.49 -22.18
CA ARG A 330 -23.40 -45.89 -21.94
C ARG A 330 -23.28 -46.97 -23.06
N LYS A 331 -22.59 -48.12 -22.86
CA LYS A 331 -22.89 -49.33 -22.02
C LYS A 331 -24.09 -50.19 -22.52
N ILE A 332 -24.06 -51.54 -22.65
CA ILE A 332 -23.05 -52.58 -22.27
C ILE A 332 -22.69 -53.54 -23.48
N PRO A 333 -22.76 -54.92 -23.55
CA PRO A 333 -21.95 -55.70 -24.55
C PRO A 333 -22.66 -56.81 -25.38
N LEU A 334 -21.96 -57.42 -26.38
CA LEU A 334 -21.66 -58.88 -26.42
C LEU A 334 -20.75 -59.33 -27.59
N CYS A 335 -20.11 -60.50 -27.40
CA CYS A 335 -19.35 -61.36 -28.34
C CYS A 335 -17.87 -61.00 -28.67
N HIS A 336 -17.03 -62.04 -28.85
CA HIS A 336 -15.55 -61.98 -28.92
C HIS A 336 -15.00 -62.31 -30.33
N ARG A 337 -13.97 -61.56 -30.78
CA ARG A 337 -12.59 -62.06 -31.09
C ARG A 337 -11.74 -61.00 -31.82
N THR A 338 -10.82 -60.30 -31.13
CA THR A 338 -9.68 -59.55 -31.75
C THR A 338 -8.66 -59.04 -30.69
N GLU A 339 -8.26 -59.89 -29.75
CA GLU A 339 -7.80 -59.45 -28.43
C GLU A 339 -6.32 -58.99 -28.31
N ASN A 340 -5.49 -59.15 -29.36
CA ASN A 340 -4.04 -58.85 -29.31
C ASN A 340 -3.62 -57.47 -29.87
N THR A 341 -4.50 -56.76 -30.58
CA THR A 341 -4.21 -55.41 -31.10
C THR A 341 -4.72 -54.33 -30.15
N ALA A 342 -5.92 -54.50 -29.61
CA ALA A 342 -6.58 -53.53 -28.73
C ALA A 342 -5.79 -53.28 -27.43
N ARG A 343 -5.19 -54.32 -26.80
CA ARG A 343 -4.35 -54.14 -25.60
C ARG A 343 -3.13 -53.23 -25.84
N LYS A 344 -2.52 -53.28 -27.03
CA LYS A 344 -1.39 -52.40 -27.38
C LYS A 344 -1.83 -50.95 -27.57
N PHE A 345 -2.98 -50.72 -28.23
CA PHE A 345 -3.54 -49.37 -28.35
C PHE A 345 -4.08 -48.80 -27.03
N ALA A 346 -4.67 -49.63 -26.16
CA ALA A 346 -5.12 -49.18 -24.84
C ALA A 346 -3.95 -48.77 -23.92
N LEU A 347 -2.85 -49.53 -23.92
CA LEU A 347 -1.62 -49.15 -23.22
C LEU A 347 -0.95 -47.92 -23.85
N ALA A 348 -0.96 -47.77 -25.18
CA ALA A 348 -0.48 -46.57 -25.84
C ALA A 348 -1.35 -45.33 -25.57
N ALA A 349 -2.67 -45.49 -25.45
CA ALA A 349 -3.60 -44.40 -25.12
C ALA A 349 -3.52 -43.99 -23.64
N LEU A 350 -3.38 -44.94 -22.71
CA LEU A 350 -3.08 -44.65 -21.30
C LEU A 350 -1.68 -44.04 -21.15
N GLY A 351 -0.72 -44.45 -21.97
CA GLY A 351 0.58 -43.80 -22.12
C GLY A 351 0.45 -42.36 -22.60
N LEU A 352 -0.33 -42.09 -23.65
CA LEU A 352 -0.57 -40.73 -24.15
C LEU A 352 -1.33 -39.86 -23.15
N LEU A 353 -2.34 -40.38 -22.44
CA LEU A 353 -3.04 -39.62 -21.41
C LEU A 353 -2.14 -39.32 -20.20
N SER A 354 -1.30 -40.26 -19.76
CA SER A 354 -0.34 -40.01 -18.68
C SER A 354 0.78 -39.06 -19.10
N ILE A 355 1.24 -39.10 -20.37
CA ILE A 355 2.19 -38.13 -20.93
C ILE A 355 1.54 -36.74 -21.06
N LEU A 356 0.31 -36.63 -21.57
CA LEU A 356 -0.42 -35.36 -21.68
C LEU A 356 -0.74 -34.76 -20.30
N ALA A 357 -1.13 -35.60 -19.33
CA ALA A 357 -1.27 -35.17 -17.93
C ALA A 357 0.06 -34.76 -17.31
N SER A 358 1.17 -35.39 -17.69
CA SER A 358 2.53 -34.98 -17.26
C SER A 358 2.96 -33.66 -17.88
N ILE A 359 2.52 -33.34 -19.10
CA ILE A 359 2.78 -32.06 -19.76
C ILE A 359 1.94 -30.94 -19.14
N SER A 360 0.64 -31.16 -18.89
CA SER A 360 -0.17 -30.18 -18.17
C SER A 360 0.23 -30.03 -16.69
N ALA A 361 0.89 -31.04 -16.10
CA ALA A 361 1.53 -30.92 -14.81
C ALA A 361 2.87 -30.16 -14.87
N SER A 362 3.70 -30.37 -15.91
CA SER A 362 4.98 -29.65 -16.05
C SER A 362 4.75 -28.16 -16.25
N ASP A 363 3.81 -27.75 -17.10
CA ASP A 363 3.53 -26.32 -17.32
C ASP A 363 3.02 -25.65 -16.04
N ALA A 364 2.23 -26.38 -15.23
CA ALA A 364 1.74 -25.91 -13.94
C ALA A 364 2.80 -25.88 -12.84
N ASP A 365 3.79 -26.79 -12.85
CA ASP A 365 4.91 -26.78 -11.90
C ASP A 365 6.03 -25.82 -12.31
N GLU A 366 6.28 -25.62 -13.61
CA GLU A 366 7.17 -24.56 -14.12
C GLU A 366 6.62 -23.18 -13.75
N LEU A 367 5.30 -22.92 -13.91
CA LEU A 367 4.69 -21.66 -13.47
C LEU A 367 4.79 -21.46 -11.94
N LYS A 368 4.58 -22.50 -11.12
CA LYS A 368 4.78 -22.41 -9.66
C LYS A 368 6.25 -22.13 -9.31
N THR A 369 7.18 -22.76 -10.01
CA THR A 369 8.62 -22.57 -9.81
C THR A 369 9.03 -21.15 -10.14
N LEU A 370 8.59 -20.62 -11.29
CA LEU A 370 8.80 -19.23 -11.69
C LEU A 370 8.22 -18.23 -10.67
N VAL A 371 6.98 -18.45 -10.21
CA VAL A 371 6.37 -17.62 -9.16
C VAL A 371 7.16 -17.70 -7.84
N SER A 372 7.68 -18.87 -7.48
CA SER A 372 8.52 -19.05 -6.29
C SER A 372 9.86 -18.29 -6.41
N GLU A 373 10.57 -18.45 -7.52
CA GLU A 373 11.85 -17.77 -7.78
C GLU A 373 11.69 -16.24 -7.78
N LEU A 374 10.63 -15.72 -8.40
CA LEU A 374 10.31 -14.29 -8.39
C LEU A 374 9.92 -13.75 -7.01
N THR A 375 9.28 -14.58 -6.18
CA THR A 375 8.91 -14.22 -4.80
C THR A 375 10.15 -14.18 -3.90
N VAL A 376 11.08 -15.12 -4.07
CA VAL A 376 12.33 -15.21 -3.30
C VAL A 376 13.39 -14.19 -3.77
N ALA A 377 13.29 -13.68 -5.01
CA ALA A 377 14.19 -12.66 -5.53
C ALA A 377 14.17 -11.37 -4.67
N ALA A 378 15.31 -11.06 -4.04
CA ALA A 378 15.44 -9.97 -3.07
C ALA A 378 15.44 -8.56 -3.68
N THR A 379 15.63 -8.43 -5.00
CA THR A 379 15.69 -7.15 -5.71
C THR A 379 14.97 -7.21 -7.07
N GLN A 380 14.47 -6.07 -7.54
CA GLN A 380 13.83 -6.00 -8.86
C GLN A 380 14.80 -6.36 -10.00
N SER A 381 16.09 -6.09 -9.84
CA SER A 381 17.14 -6.48 -10.80
C SER A 381 17.33 -8.00 -10.89
N GLN A 382 16.96 -8.77 -9.85
CA GLN A 382 16.94 -10.23 -9.92
C GLN A 382 15.67 -10.74 -10.60
N ARG A 383 14.51 -10.11 -10.37
CA ARG A 383 13.27 -10.44 -11.10
C ARG A 383 13.39 -10.19 -12.60
N LEU A 384 14.00 -9.08 -12.99
CA LEU A 384 14.37 -8.74 -14.38
C LEU A 384 15.46 -9.66 -14.99
N ALA A 385 16.09 -10.53 -14.19
CA ALA A 385 17.03 -11.55 -14.66
C ALA A 385 16.44 -12.98 -14.64
N ILE A 386 15.21 -13.13 -14.12
CA ILE A 386 14.39 -14.35 -14.14
C ILE A 386 13.35 -14.27 -15.27
N LEU A 387 12.84 -13.07 -15.55
CA LEU A 387 11.99 -12.75 -16.70
C LEU A 387 12.86 -12.04 -17.75
N ASP A 388 13.57 -12.82 -18.59
CA ASP A 388 14.56 -12.31 -19.54
C ASP A 388 14.02 -12.01 -20.95
N GLU A 389 12.72 -12.22 -21.20
CA GLU A 389 12.05 -11.84 -22.45
C GLU A 389 11.05 -10.67 -22.25
N ASP A 390 11.13 -9.63 -23.11
CA ASP A 390 10.25 -8.45 -23.11
C ASP A 390 8.74 -8.81 -23.10
N LYS A 391 8.38 -9.95 -23.69
CA LYS A 391 6.99 -10.45 -23.77
C LYS A 391 6.39 -10.70 -22.39
N ASP A 392 7.20 -11.06 -21.39
CA ASP A 392 6.74 -11.52 -20.09
C ASP A 392 6.20 -10.37 -19.23
N PHE A 393 6.45 -9.13 -19.67
CA PHE A 393 5.90 -7.89 -19.12
C PHE A 393 4.63 -7.42 -19.85
N VAL A 394 4.03 -8.24 -20.73
CA VAL A 394 2.82 -7.92 -21.49
C VAL A 394 1.70 -8.94 -21.20
N PHE A 395 0.59 -8.47 -20.60
CA PHE A 395 -0.62 -9.28 -20.39
C PHE A 395 -1.73 -8.89 -21.35
N ASP A 396 -2.16 -9.83 -22.19
CA ASP A 396 -3.24 -9.64 -23.17
C ASP A 396 -4.60 -10.02 -22.58
N PHE A 397 -5.34 -9.03 -22.07
CA PHE A 397 -6.70 -9.20 -21.53
C PHE A 397 -7.74 -9.64 -22.58
N LEU A 398 -7.46 -9.52 -23.88
CA LEU A 398 -8.37 -9.94 -24.95
C LEU A 398 -8.13 -11.39 -25.39
N ASN A 399 -6.90 -11.89 -25.22
CA ASN A 399 -6.46 -13.25 -25.63
C ASN A 399 -6.18 -14.18 -24.43
N ALA A 400 -6.47 -13.71 -23.21
CA ALA A 400 -6.24 -14.42 -21.94
C ALA A 400 -6.93 -15.80 -21.80
N ALA A 401 -7.80 -16.19 -22.73
CA ALA A 401 -8.36 -17.54 -22.79
C ALA A 401 -7.30 -18.65 -22.94
N LYS A 402 -6.06 -18.30 -23.33
CA LYS A 402 -4.89 -19.19 -23.36
C LYS A 402 -4.15 -19.30 -22.01
N ILE A 403 -4.45 -18.43 -21.04
CA ILE A 403 -3.75 -18.37 -19.75
C ILE A 403 -4.60 -19.10 -18.70
N GLN A 404 -4.09 -20.22 -18.21
CA GLN A 404 -4.82 -21.08 -17.27
C GLN A 404 -5.16 -20.31 -15.98
N GLY A 405 -6.45 -20.32 -15.60
CA GLY A 405 -6.93 -19.62 -14.40
C GLY A 405 -7.05 -18.09 -14.51
N ALA A 406 -6.78 -17.49 -15.67
CA ALA A 406 -6.98 -16.05 -15.90
C ALA A 406 -8.44 -15.66 -16.13
N VAL A 407 -9.24 -16.54 -16.74
CA VAL A 407 -10.64 -16.24 -17.12
C VAL A 407 -11.63 -16.95 -16.19
N GLY A 408 -12.40 -16.18 -15.43
CA GLY A 408 -13.60 -16.66 -14.73
C GLY A 408 -14.84 -16.45 -15.59
N LYS A 409 -15.46 -17.53 -16.08
CA LYS A 409 -16.71 -17.48 -16.86
C LYS A 409 -17.94 -17.77 -15.99
N GLY A 410 -19.08 -17.21 -16.39
CA GLY A 410 -20.41 -17.59 -15.93
C GLY A 410 -21.48 -17.25 -16.98
N ASN A 411 -22.74 -17.61 -16.74
CA ASN A 411 -23.79 -17.50 -17.77
C ASN A 411 -24.00 -16.07 -18.28
N GLY A 412 -23.74 -15.06 -17.45
CA GLY A 412 -23.88 -13.64 -17.81
C GLY A 412 -22.65 -12.98 -18.43
N GLY A 413 -21.51 -13.67 -18.58
CA GLY A 413 -20.27 -13.07 -19.10
C GLY A 413 -18.99 -13.65 -18.49
N GLN A 414 -17.92 -12.85 -18.50
CA GLN A 414 -16.60 -13.29 -18.04
C GLN A 414 -15.79 -12.18 -17.37
N ALA A 415 -14.89 -12.54 -16.45
CA ALA A 415 -13.87 -11.66 -15.90
C ALA A 415 -12.48 -12.21 -16.20
N VAL A 416 -11.53 -11.33 -16.54
CA VAL A 416 -10.16 -11.69 -16.93
C VAL A 416 -9.19 -11.01 -15.96
N SER A 417 -8.42 -11.80 -15.19
CA SER A 417 -7.57 -11.28 -14.10
C SER A 417 -6.07 -11.51 -14.33
N ALA A 418 -5.30 -10.42 -14.31
CA ALA A 418 -3.86 -10.41 -14.17
C ALA A 418 -3.50 -10.26 -12.68
N LYS A 419 -2.89 -11.29 -12.11
CA LYS A 419 -2.44 -11.44 -10.70
C LYS A 419 -1.20 -12.34 -10.67
N THR A 420 -0.51 -12.49 -9.54
CA THR A 420 0.74 -13.30 -9.45
C THR A 420 0.66 -14.66 -10.14
N THR A 421 -0.45 -15.39 -10.01
CA THR A 421 -0.63 -16.74 -10.59
C THR A 421 -1.00 -16.78 -12.07
N THR A 422 -1.15 -15.62 -12.73
CA THR A 422 -1.54 -15.51 -14.16
C THR A 422 -0.67 -14.51 -14.93
N PHE A 423 0.03 -13.62 -14.23
CA PHE A 423 0.98 -12.66 -14.77
C PHE A 423 2.13 -12.46 -13.76
N PRO A 424 3.14 -13.37 -13.73
CA PRO A 424 4.19 -13.37 -12.70
C PRO A 424 5.03 -12.09 -12.64
N ALA A 425 5.10 -11.31 -13.72
CA ALA A 425 5.77 -10.00 -13.74
C ALA A 425 5.21 -8.96 -12.74
N LEU A 426 4.01 -9.20 -12.19
CA LEU A 426 3.45 -8.39 -11.11
C LEU A 426 4.17 -8.58 -9.76
N ILE A 427 4.88 -9.68 -9.56
CA ILE A 427 5.48 -10.04 -8.27
C ILE A 427 6.48 -8.98 -7.80
N GLY A 428 6.26 -8.44 -6.60
CA GLY A 428 7.02 -7.34 -6.01
C GLY A 428 6.66 -5.93 -6.49
N ASN A 429 5.56 -5.76 -7.25
CA ASN A 429 5.10 -4.45 -7.75
C ASN A 429 3.80 -3.96 -7.08
N ASN A 430 3.15 -4.79 -6.25
CA ASN A 430 1.92 -4.49 -5.49
C ASN A 430 0.73 -4.03 -6.35
N LEU A 431 0.60 -4.56 -7.57
CA LEU A 431 -0.49 -4.26 -8.49
C LEU A 431 -1.11 -5.56 -9.03
N ALA A 432 -2.43 -5.64 -9.07
CA ALA A 432 -3.17 -6.58 -9.92
C ALA A 432 -4.30 -5.85 -10.66
N MET A 433 -4.88 -6.50 -11.68
CA MET A 433 -5.93 -5.90 -12.50
C MET A 433 -6.89 -6.96 -13.05
N THR A 434 -8.18 -6.65 -13.04
CA THR A 434 -9.24 -7.49 -13.64
C THR A 434 -10.08 -6.69 -14.62
N VAL A 435 -10.31 -7.22 -15.82
CA VAL A 435 -11.28 -6.67 -16.78
C VAL A 435 -12.56 -7.49 -16.70
N GLY A 436 -13.66 -6.85 -16.31
CA GLY A 436 -14.98 -7.46 -16.20
C GLY A 436 -15.81 -7.19 -17.45
N PHE A 437 -16.31 -8.25 -18.08
CA PHE A 437 -17.18 -8.23 -19.26
C PHE A 437 -18.56 -8.74 -18.86
N LEU A 438 -19.51 -7.83 -18.63
CA LEU A 438 -20.89 -8.13 -18.20
C LEU A 438 -21.85 -8.02 -19.38
N GLY A 439 -22.51 -9.12 -19.72
CA GLY A 439 -23.56 -9.13 -20.74
C GLY A 439 -24.78 -8.28 -20.35
N PRO A 440 -25.75 -8.13 -21.27
CA PRO A 440 -27.06 -7.56 -20.97
C PRO A 440 -27.67 -8.17 -19.70
N CYS A 441 -28.17 -7.33 -18.79
CA CYS A 441 -28.73 -7.73 -17.50
C CYS A 441 -27.81 -8.63 -16.61
N ALA A 442 -26.48 -8.63 -16.80
CA ALA A 442 -25.57 -9.49 -16.04
C ALA A 442 -25.01 -8.85 -14.76
N GLN A 443 -24.63 -9.68 -13.80
CA GLN A 443 -24.08 -9.29 -12.50
C GLN A 443 -22.87 -10.16 -12.15
N ASN A 444 -21.77 -9.52 -11.74
CA ASN A 444 -20.73 -10.17 -10.94
C ASN A 444 -21.26 -10.29 -9.49
N THR A 445 -21.39 -11.52 -8.98
CA THR A 445 -22.11 -11.79 -7.72
C THR A 445 -21.39 -11.22 -6.49
N PRO A 446 -22.07 -11.01 -5.35
CA PRO A 446 -21.46 -10.43 -4.16
C PRO A 446 -20.21 -11.19 -3.67
N HIS A 447 -19.09 -10.48 -3.58
CA HIS A 447 -17.76 -11.03 -3.23
C HIS A 447 -16.93 -10.05 -2.40
N ILE A 448 -15.81 -10.54 -1.88
CA ILE A 448 -14.79 -9.77 -1.18
C ILE A 448 -13.40 -9.98 -1.79
N HIS A 449 -12.61 -8.91 -1.74
CA HIS A 449 -11.16 -8.93 -1.95
C HIS A 449 -10.47 -8.76 -0.58
N PRO A 450 -9.99 -9.84 0.06
CA PRO A 450 -9.51 -9.79 1.45
C PRO A 450 -8.11 -9.18 1.61
N ARG A 451 -7.29 -9.11 0.54
CA ARG A 451 -5.91 -8.59 0.57
C ARG A 451 -5.70 -7.31 -0.24
N SER A 452 -6.76 -6.75 -0.82
CA SER A 452 -6.72 -5.46 -1.53
C SER A 452 -8.06 -4.73 -1.47
N ALA A 453 -8.03 -3.40 -1.54
CA ALA A 453 -9.17 -2.64 -2.05
C ALA A 453 -9.27 -2.82 -3.58
N GLU A 454 -10.47 -2.69 -4.13
CA GLU A 454 -10.69 -2.58 -5.58
C GLU A 454 -10.98 -1.11 -5.94
N MET A 455 -10.32 -0.59 -6.97
CA MET A 455 -10.74 0.64 -7.65
C MET A 455 -11.25 0.28 -9.05
N LEU A 456 -12.56 0.42 -9.26
CA LEU A 456 -13.21 0.13 -10.53
C LEU A 456 -13.37 1.39 -11.37
N VAL A 457 -13.16 1.27 -12.68
CA VAL A 457 -13.46 2.28 -13.70
C VAL A 457 -14.34 1.64 -14.79
N MET A 458 -15.44 2.30 -15.18
CA MET A 458 -16.27 1.83 -16.29
C MET A 458 -15.71 2.31 -17.64
N VAL A 459 -15.60 1.40 -18.62
CA VAL A 459 -14.90 1.65 -19.90
C VAL A 459 -15.81 1.53 -21.13
N ALA A 460 -16.84 0.67 -21.09
CA ALA A 460 -17.85 0.59 -22.16
C ALA A 460 -19.22 0.14 -21.63
N GLY A 461 -20.27 0.32 -22.43
CA GLY A 461 -21.68 0.15 -22.06
C GLY A 461 -22.38 1.49 -21.78
N ASP A 462 -23.60 1.44 -21.25
CA ASP A 462 -24.34 2.62 -20.76
C ASP A 462 -23.95 2.94 -19.31
N THR A 463 -24.44 2.12 -18.37
CA THR A 463 -24.18 2.28 -16.93
C THR A 463 -24.15 0.93 -16.21
N ILE A 464 -23.41 0.87 -15.10
CA ILE A 464 -23.47 -0.24 -14.13
C ILE A 464 -23.89 0.26 -12.75
N ASN A 465 -24.76 -0.47 -12.07
CA ASN A 465 -25.02 -0.29 -10.64
C ASN A 465 -23.92 -1.03 -9.86
N THR A 466 -23.44 -0.42 -8.79
CA THR A 466 -22.45 -0.99 -7.88
C THR A 466 -22.93 -0.81 -6.45
N GLY A 467 -22.77 -1.82 -5.61
CA GLY A 467 -23.19 -1.78 -4.21
C GLY A 467 -22.08 -2.28 -3.30
N THR A 468 -21.91 -1.63 -2.14
CA THR A 468 -20.84 -1.91 -1.17
C THR A 468 -21.42 -1.95 0.24
N PHE A 469 -21.10 -2.98 1.03
CA PHE A 469 -21.33 -2.98 2.47
C PHE A 469 -20.08 -3.35 3.28
N GLN A 470 -19.96 -2.70 4.43
CA GLN A 470 -18.99 -3.01 5.48
C GLN A 470 -19.72 -3.42 6.75
N GLU A 471 -19.00 -4.12 7.63
CA GLU A 471 -19.52 -4.57 8.93
C GLU A 471 -19.87 -3.40 9.87
N ASN A 472 -20.49 -3.72 11.00
CA ASN A 472 -20.73 -2.81 12.13
C ASN A 472 -21.68 -1.61 11.85
N GLY A 473 -22.64 -1.78 10.94
CA GLY A 473 -23.72 -0.80 10.72
C GLY A 473 -23.31 0.43 9.91
N ALA A 474 -22.19 0.37 9.17
CA ALA A 474 -21.84 1.35 8.15
C ALA A 474 -22.97 1.49 7.10
N ARG A 475 -23.12 2.68 6.50
CA ARG A 475 -24.15 2.88 5.45
C ARG A 475 -23.86 1.97 4.26
N PHE A 476 -24.91 1.40 3.66
CA PHE A 476 -24.80 0.84 2.32
C PHE A 476 -24.41 1.96 1.33
N VAL A 477 -23.45 1.67 0.45
CA VAL A 477 -23.01 2.60 -0.60
C VAL A 477 -23.39 1.99 -1.93
N GLU A 478 -24.50 2.47 -2.50
CA GLU A 478 -24.89 2.19 -3.88
C GLU A 478 -24.51 3.38 -4.78
N ASN A 479 -23.80 3.11 -5.87
CA ASN A 479 -23.41 4.09 -6.88
C ASN A 479 -23.82 3.56 -8.27
N LYS A 480 -24.45 4.41 -9.09
CA LYS A 480 -24.60 4.17 -10.53
C LYS A 480 -23.41 4.82 -11.25
N ILE A 481 -22.64 4.01 -11.97
CA ILE A 481 -21.39 4.41 -12.64
C ILE A 481 -21.67 4.54 -14.15
N GLU A 482 -21.25 5.66 -14.73
CA GLU A 482 -21.25 5.95 -16.17
C GLU A 482 -19.84 5.73 -16.75
N VAL A 483 -19.70 5.54 -18.07
CA VAL A 483 -18.37 5.39 -18.72
C VAL A 483 -17.44 6.56 -18.36
N GLY A 484 -16.20 6.24 -17.98
CA GLY A 484 -15.19 7.20 -17.51
C GLY A 484 -15.30 7.59 -16.03
N GLN A 485 -16.31 7.12 -15.29
CA GLN A 485 -16.39 7.27 -13.84
C GLN A 485 -15.76 6.08 -13.10
N ALA A 486 -15.37 6.34 -11.86
CA ALA A 486 -14.73 5.37 -10.98
C ALA A 486 -15.44 5.25 -9.62
N THR A 487 -15.37 4.06 -9.03
CA THR A 487 -15.79 3.76 -7.66
C THR A 487 -14.72 2.96 -6.94
N ILE A 488 -14.78 2.93 -5.60
CA ILE A 488 -13.83 2.21 -4.76
C ILE A 488 -14.57 1.28 -3.81
N PHE A 489 -14.10 0.04 -3.70
CA PHE A 489 -14.56 -0.94 -2.75
C PHE A 489 -13.43 -1.19 -1.73
N PRO A 490 -13.59 -0.77 -0.46
CA PRO A 490 -12.57 -0.98 0.57
C PRO A 490 -12.17 -2.44 0.74
N MET A 491 -10.92 -2.68 1.14
CA MET A 491 -10.41 -4.04 1.41
C MET A 491 -11.32 -4.78 2.40
N GLY A 492 -11.68 -6.02 2.07
CA GLY A 492 -12.60 -6.84 2.86
C GLY A 492 -14.08 -6.41 2.84
N SER A 493 -14.46 -5.30 2.19
CA SER A 493 -15.87 -4.93 2.02
C SER A 493 -16.56 -5.84 1.01
N VAL A 494 -17.81 -6.24 1.28
CA VAL A 494 -18.59 -7.05 0.34
C VAL A 494 -19.21 -6.14 -0.70
N HIS A 495 -19.04 -6.49 -1.98
CA HIS A 495 -19.50 -5.66 -3.08
C HIS A 495 -19.90 -6.45 -4.32
N PHE A 496 -20.59 -5.79 -5.25
CA PHE A 496 -21.02 -6.34 -6.52
C PHE A 496 -21.03 -5.27 -7.63
N GLN A 497 -20.96 -5.73 -8.87
CA GLN A 497 -21.10 -4.93 -10.08
C GLN A 497 -22.23 -5.53 -10.94
N GLN A 498 -23.25 -4.74 -11.28
CA GLN A 498 -24.45 -5.18 -12.00
C GLN A 498 -24.75 -4.28 -13.20
N ASN A 499 -24.70 -4.86 -14.39
CA ASN A 499 -25.25 -4.26 -15.60
C ASN A 499 -26.78 -4.44 -15.60
N LEU A 500 -27.53 -3.34 -15.60
CA LEU A 500 -28.99 -3.32 -15.77
C LEU A 500 -29.41 -2.85 -17.17
N GLY A 501 -28.47 -2.59 -18.07
CA GLY A 501 -28.72 -2.28 -19.47
C GLY A 501 -29.08 -3.51 -20.31
N CYS A 502 -29.67 -3.26 -21.49
CA CYS A 502 -29.89 -4.30 -22.51
C CYS A 502 -28.67 -4.47 -23.46
N ASP A 503 -27.64 -3.64 -23.31
CA ASP A 503 -26.35 -3.74 -24.02
C ASP A 503 -25.24 -4.22 -23.05
N PRO A 504 -24.17 -4.86 -23.55
CA PRO A 504 -23.05 -5.31 -22.72
C PRO A 504 -22.25 -4.13 -22.15
N ALA A 505 -21.69 -4.33 -20.95
CA ALA A 505 -20.84 -3.38 -20.25
C ALA A 505 -19.43 -3.96 -19.99
N ILE A 506 -18.42 -3.10 -19.98
CA ILE A 506 -17.02 -3.45 -19.69
C ILE A 506 -16.48 -2.52 -18.61
N PHE A 507 -15.87 -3.09 -17.57
CA PHE A 507 -15.18 -2.35 -16.51
C PHE A 507 -13.76 -2.87 -16.30
N VAL A 508 -12.90 -2.02 -15.73
CA VAL A 508 -11.53 -2.36 -15.33
C VAL A 508 -11.41 -2.11 -13.83
N ALA A 509 -11.05 -3.14 -13.09
CA ALA A 509 -10.81 -3.14 -11.65
C ALA A 509 -9.30 -3.21 -11.40
N GLY A 510 -8.74 -2.19 -10.73
CA GLY A 510 -7.35 -2.15 -10.28
C GLY A 510 -7.24 -2.48 -8.79
N PHE A 511 -6.19 -3.19 -8.40
CA PHE A 511 -5.95 -3.67 -7.04
C PHE A 511 -4.57 -3.23 -6.55
N ALA A 512 -4.50 -2.74 -5.32
CA ALA A 512 -3.28 -2.33 -4.62
C ALA A 512 -2.51 -3.52 -3.97
N ASN A 513 -2.73 -4.73 -4.49
CA ASN A 513 -1.98 -5.93 -4.16
C ASN A 513 -1.91 -6.83 -5.41
N GLU A 514 -0.76 -7.45 -5.63
CA GLU A 514 -0.48 -8.37 -6.75
C GLU A 514 -1.23 -9.71 -6.67
N ASP A 515 -1.71 -10.09 -5.48
CA ASP A 515 -2.70 -11.15 -5.31
C ASP A 515 -3.83 -10.69 -4.34
N PRO A 516 -4.88 -10.03 -4.85
CA PRO A 516 -5.94 -9.47 -4.01
C PRO A 516 -6.76 -10.56 -3.27
N GLY A 517 -6.72 -11.81 -3.75
CA GLY A 517 -7.67 -12.87 -3.40
C GLY A 517 -9.08 -12.56 -3.86
N THR A 518 -9.95 -13.57 -3.94
CA THR A 518 -11.38 -13.36 -4.25
C THR A 518 -12.19 -14.44 -3.56
N LEU A 519 -13.11 -14.06 -2.69
CA LEU A 519 -14.05 -14.97 -2.04
C LEU A 519 -15.48 -14.53 -2.39
N GLN A 520 -16.19 -15.39 -3.10
CA GLN A 520 -17.58 -15.19 -3.51
C GLN A 520 -18.49 -15.63 -2.37
N ILE A 521 -19.45 -14.79 -1.94
CA ILE A 521 -20.12 -14.98 -0.63
C ILE A 521 -21.03 -16.21 -0.63
N ALA A 522 -21.90 -16.37 -1.63
CA ALA A 522 -22.84 -17.49 -1.67
C ALA A 522 -22.11 -18.82 -1.94
N GLN A 523 -21.18 -18.82 -2.88
CA GLN A 523 -20.39 -19.99 -3.28
C GLN A 523 -19.42 -20.40 -2.17
N GLY A 524 -18.77 -19.45 -1.49
CA GLY A 524 -17.99 -19.73 -0.29
C GLY A 524 -18.83 -20.36 0.81
N PHE A 525 -19.95 -19.73 1.18
CA PHE A 525 -20.81 -20.22 2.26
C PHE A 525 -21.44 -21.59 1.97
N PHE A 526 -21.92 -21.85 0.74
CA PHE A 526 -22.69 -23.06 0.42
C PHE A 526 -21.92 -24.15 -0.36
N GLN A 527 -20.73 -23.86 -0.92
CA GLN A 527 -19.94 -24.83 -1.71
C GLN A 527 -18.54 -25.10 -1.11
N GLN A 528 -18.04 -24.27 -0.20
CA GLN A 528 -16.75 -24.50 0.48
C GLN A 528 -16.90 -24.97 1.94
N LEU A 529 -18.02 -24.69 2.60
CA LEU A 529 -18.33 -25.26 3.92
C LEU A 529 -19.00 -26.64 3.79
N PRO A 530 -18.79 -27.56 4.75
CA PRO A 530 -19.53 -28.83 4.80
C PRO A 530 -21.05 -28.60 4.92
N PRO A 531 -21.89 -29.39 4.23
CA PRO A 531 -23.35 -29.28 4.32
C PRO A 531 -23.89 -29.27 5.75
N ASP A 532 -23.32 -30.09 6.62
CA ASP A 532 -23.71 -30.20 8.04
C ASP A 532 -23.42 -28.92 8.82
N THR A 533 -22.32 -28.22 8.48
CA THR A 533 -21.94 -26.92 9.07
C THR A 533 -22.92 -25.83 8.63
N ILE A 534 -23.34 -25.86 7.36
CA ILE A 534 -24.32 -24.91 6.81
C ILE A 534 -25.71 -25.16 7.42
N SER A 535 -26.12 -26.43 7.52
CA SER A 535 -27.35 -26.86 8.21
C SER A 535 -27.40 -26.33 9.65
N ALA A 536 -26.34 -26.56 10.42
CA ALA A 536 -26.22 -26.06 11.80
C ALA A 536 -26.17 -24.52 11.90
N THR A 537 -25.64 -23.83 10.87
CA THR A 537 -25.56 -22.36 10.84
C THR A 537 -26.89 -21.70 10.45
N LEU A 538 -27.70 -22.35 9.61
CA LEU A 538 -28.99 -21.81 9.13
C LEU A 538 -30.19 -22.23 9.98
N GLY A 539 -30.05 -23.29 10.79
CA GLY A 539 -31.10 -23.76 11.69
C GLY A 539 -32.13 -24.64 11.00
N GLU A 540 -32.01 -25.96 11.18
CA GLU A 540 -32.99 -26.99 10.78
C GLU A 540 -33.18 -27.26 9.27
N LEU A 541 -32.37 -26.70 8.38
CA LEU A 541 -32.31 -27.14 6.98
C LEU A 541 -31.65 -28.53 6.86
N GLY A 542 -32.25 -29.44 6.10
CA GLY A 542 -31.73 -30.78 5.87
C GLY A 542 -30.44 -30.79 5.04
N VAL A 543 -29.57 -31.79 5.26
CA VAL A 543 -28.29 -31.94 4.52
C VAL A 543 -28.51 -32.03 3.01
N GLU A 544 -29.55 -32.74 2.56
CA GLU A 544 -29.93 -32.79 1.15
C GLU A 544 -30.44 -31.45 0.64
N GLU A 545 -31.23 -30.71 1.43
CA GLU A 545 -31.75 -29.39 1.07
C GLU A 545 -30.61 -28.36 0.92
N VAL A 546 -29.62 -28.40 1.81
CA VAL A 546 -28.39 -27.60 1.71
C VAL A 546 -27.64 -27.91 0.41
N GLN A 547 -27.46 -29.20 0.06
CA GLN A 547 -26.85 -29.57 -1.22
C GLN A 547 -27.69 -29.11 -2.41
N ASP A 548 -29.02 -29.13 -2.30
CA ASP A 548 -29.92 -28.71 -3.36
C ASP A 548 -30.03 -27.19 -3.50
N ILE A 549 -29.82 -26.42 -2.42
CA ILE A 549 -29.60 -24.97 -2.46
C ILE A 549 -28.24 -24.68 -3.10
N SER A 550 -27.19 -25.41 -2.70
CA SER A 550 -25.83 -25.27 -3.23
C SER A 550 -25.75 -25.45 -4.76
N LYS A 551 -26.53 -26.38 -5.32
CA LYS A 551 -26.73 -26.58 -6.78
C LYS A 551 -27.49 -25.44 -7.48
N LYS A 552 -28.29 -24.65 -6.75
CA LYS A 552 -29.14 -23.57 -7.29
C LYS A 552 -28.47 -22.19 -7.23
N ILE A 553 -27.25 -22.09 -6.69
CA ILE A 553 -26.51 -20.84 -6.58
C ILE A 553 -25.96 -20.42 -7.95
N PRO A 554 -26.12 -19.13 -8.34
CA PRO A 554 -25.60 -18.63 -9.61
C PRO A 554 -24.07 -18.78 -9.73
N ALA A 555 -23.58 -18.91 -10.96
CA ALA A 555 -22.16 -18.74 -11.26
C ALA A 555 -21.70 -17.30 -10.93
N ASN A 556 -20.39 -17.12 -10.71
CA ASN A 556 -19.79 -15.83 -10.30
C ASN A 556 -20.21 -14.64 -11.19
N ILE A 557 -20.50 -14.88 -12.46
CA ILE A 557 -21.17 -13.91 -13.34
C ILE A 557 -22.47 -14.53 -13.86
N ALA A 558 -23.60 -14.00 -13.44
CA ALA A 558 -24.93 -14.54 -13.75
C ALA A 558 -25.86 -13.46 -14.30
N PHE A 559 -27.01 -13.85 -14.84
CA PHE A 559 -28.09 -12.90 -15.13
C PHE A 559 -28.73 -12.44 -13.81
N GLY A 560 -28.91 -11.12 -13.69
CA GLY A 560 -29.50 -10.47 -12.53
C GLY A 560 -31.03 -10.51 -12.51
N VAL A 561 -31.64 -9.37 -12.21
CA VAL A 561 -33.07 -9.28 -11.87
C VAL A 561 -33.97 -9.79 -13.01
N ALA A 562 -34.95 -10.63 -12.67
CA ALA A 562 -35.89 -11.25 -13.61
C ALA A 562 -36.62 -10.24 -14.49
N GLU A 563 -36.91 -9.05 -13.96
CA GLU A 563 -37.52 -7.93 -14.67
C GLU A 563 -36.64 -7.40 -15.81
N CYS A 564 -35.33 -7.24 -15.57
CA CYS A 564 -34.37 -6.82 -16.59
C CYS A 564 -34.32 -7.85 -17.73
N VAL A 565 -34.16 -9.12 -17.38
CA VAL A 565 -34.13 -10.25 -18.33
C VAL A 565 -35.39 -10.26 -19.22
N LYS A 566 -36.57 -10.06 -18.61
CA LYS A 566 -37.85 -9.96 -19.34
C LYS A 566 -37.93 -8.71 -20.23
N ARG A 567 -37.45 -7.56 -19.76
CA ARG A 567 -37.43 -6.28 -20.49
C ARG A 567 -36.51 -6.31 -21.71
N CYS A 568 -35.36 -6.96 -21.60
CA CYS A 568 -34.37 -7.07 -22.66
C CYS A 568 -34.54 -8.34 -23.51
N HIS A 569 -35.63 -9.09 -23.33
CA HIS A 569 -35.97 -10.31 -24.09
C HIS A 569 -34.89 -11.41 -24.09
N ILE A 570 -34.20 -11.59 -22.95
CA ILE A 570 -33.10 -12.55 -22.80
C ILE A 570 -33.64 -13.92 -22.34
N ASP A 571 -33.20 -15.01 -22.98
CA ASP A 571 -33.44 -16.37 -22.48
C ASP A 571 -32.52 -16.68 -21.29
N ARG A 572 -33.11 -17.11 -20.16
CA ARG A 572 -32.40 -17.49 -18.93
C ARG A 572 -31.53 -18.73 -19.07
N ASN A 573 -31.82 -19.58 -20.04
CA ASN A 573 -31.03 -20.79 -20.34
C ASN A 573 -29.89 -20.54 -21.34
N SER A 574 -29.80 -19.33 -21.92
CA SER A 574 -28.68 -18.93 -22.76
C SER A 574 -27.39 -18.69 -21.95
N THR A 575 -26.27 -18.56 -22.64
CA THR A 575 -25.01 -18.06 -22.06
C THR A 575 -24.45 -16.94 -22.92
N PHE A 576 -24.00 -15.85 -22.31
CA PHE A 576 -23.50 -14.68 -23.03
C PHE A 576 -21.98 -14.74 -23.18
N GLU A 577 -21.49 -15.22 -24.32
CA GLU A 577 -20.06 -15.18 -24.65
C GLU A 577 -19.67 -13.83 -25.28
N PHE A 578 -18.64 -13.19 -24.72
CA PHE A 578 -17.96 -12.08 -25.36
C PHE A 578 -16.99 -12.59 -26.41
N ASN A 579 -17.20 -12.21 -27.67
CA ASN A 579 -16.25 -12.44 -28.76
C ASN A 579 -15.67 -11.12 -29.28
N GLU A 580 -14.73 -11.21 -30.23
CA GLU A 580 -14.00 -10.06 -30.77
C GLU A 580 -14.94 -9.02 -31.41
N GLN A 581 -16.01 -9.45 -32.08
CA GLN A 581 -17.04 -8.54 -32.60
C GLN A 581 -17.87 -7.87 -31.49
N THR A 582 -18.23 -8.59 -30.42
CA THR A 582 -18.96 -8.02 -29.26
C THR A 582 -18.15 -6.92 -28.58
N ILE A 583 -16.86 -7.19 -28.33
CA ILE A 583 -15.92 -6.24 -27.71
C ILE A 583 -15.66 -5.07 -28.66
N SER A 584 -15.45 -5.34 -29.96
CA SER A 584 -15.24 -4.31 -30.98
C SER A 584 -16.46 -3.39 -31.13
N LYS A 585 -17.69 -3.91 -31.03
CA LYS A 585 -18.93 -3.11 -31.04
C LYS A 585 -18.94 -2.15 -29.84
N ALA A 586 -18.83 -2.68 -28.62
CA ALA A 586 -18.92 -1.90 -27.38
C ALA A 586 -17.86 -0.79 -27.28
N LEU A 587 -16.66 -1.01 -27.85
CA LEU A 587 -15.59 0.00 -27.90
C LEU A 587 -15.76 1.01 -29.06
N LYS A 588 -16.22 0.57 -30.24
CA LYS A 588 -16.46 1.45 -31.40
C LYS A 588 -17.59 2.46 -31.16
N GLU A 589 -18.67 2.04 -30.48
CA GLU A 589 -19.81 2.92 -30.19
C GLU A 589 -19.44 4.05 -29.22
N GLN A 590 -18.36 3.89 -28.44
CA GLN A 590 -17.74 4.91 -27.59
C GLN A 590 -16.55 5.64 -28.29
N GLY A 591 -16.35 5.45 -29.60
CA GLY A 591 -15.32 6.12 -30.39
C GLY A 591 -13.89 5.59 -30.24
N ILE A 592 -13.68 4.49 -29.51
CA ILE A 592 -12.34 3.93 -29.23
C ILE A 592 -11.92 2.99 -30.39
N ALA A 593 -11.03 3.48 -31.25
CA ALA A 593 -10.60 2.78 -32.47
C ALA A 593 -9.54 1.70 -32.22
N ALA A 594 -9.97 0.50 -31.85
CA ALA A 594 -9.08 -0.66 -31.68
C ALA A 594 -8.33 -1.04 -32.98
N THR A 595 -6.99 -1.03 -32.92
CA THR A 595 -6.09 -1.52 -33.97
C THR A 595 -5.31 -2.71 -33.46
N ILE A 596 -5.96 -3.88 -33.52
CA ILE A 596 -5.33 -5.18 -33.27
C ILE A 596 -4.49 -5.53 -34.50
N ALA A 597 -3.24 -5.96 -34.26
CA ALA A 597 -2.32 -6.43 -35.29
C ALA A 597 -2.00 -7.91 -35.05
N SER A 598 -2.35 -8.77 -36.00
CA SER A 598 -1.99 -10.19 -35.98
C SER A 598 -0.55 -10.38 -36.43
N GLY A 599 0.25 -11.10 -35.63
CA GLY A 599 1.68 -11.29 -35.87
C GLY A 599 2.01 -12.56 -36.66
N ALA A 600 2.96 -12.45 -37.59
CA ALA A 600 3.67 -13.57 -38.19
C ALA A 600 5.06 -13.12 -38.69
N ALA A 601 6.02 -14.06 -38.75
CA ALA A 601 7.35 -13.94 -39.38
C ALA A 601 8.34 -12.90 -38.80
N SER A 602 9.13 -13.35 -37.82
CA SER A 602 10.60 -13.35 -37.80
C SER A 602 11.43 -12.29 -38.56
N SER A 603 12.47 -11.82 -37.85
CA SER A 603 13.80 -11.37 -38.31
C SER A 603 14.07 -9.88 -38.60
N ARG A 604 15.12 -9.39 -37.90
CA ARG A 604 16.08 -8.32 -38.23
C ARG A 604 15.66 -7.20 -39.20
N VAL A 605 15.59 -5.96 -38.70
CA VAL A 605 15.80 -4.75 -39.51
C VAL A 605 16.76 -3.80 -38.79
N ASN A 606 17.77 -3.30 -39.50
CA ASN A 606 18.62 -2.18 -39.08
C ASN A 606 17.93 -0.85 -39.37
N VAL A 607 18.11 0.12 -38.48
CA VAL A 607 18.20 1.58 -38.70
C VAL A 607 17.83 2.11 -40.11
N SER A 608 16.74 2.87 -40.24
CA SER A 608 16.74 4.24 -40.83
C SER A 608 15.34 4.89 -41.01
N SER A 609 15.23 6.17 -40.61
CA SER A 609 14.45 7.32 -41.15
C SER A 609 13.15 7.17 -41.99
N GLY A 610 12.18 8.11 -41.81
CA GLY A 610 11.48 8.69 -43.00
C GLY A 610 9.99 9.09 -42.98
N SER A 611 9.59 10.12 -42.22
CA SER A 611 8.58 11.17 -42.59
C SER A 611 7.32 10.91 -43.48
N SER A 612 6.13 11.05 -42.85
CA SER A 612 5.03 12.03 -43.16
C SER A 612 4.00 11.93 -44.32
N SER A 613 2.71 12.00 -43.93
CA SER A 613 1.59 12.81 -44.55
C SER A 613 0.91 12.32 -45.86
N LYS A 614 -0.32 12.71 -46.29
CA LYS A 614 -1.47 13.48 -45.71
C LYS A 614 -2.73 13.37 -46.64
N GLN A 615 -3.96 13.36 -46.08
CA GLN A 615 -5.26 13.86 -46.65
C GLN A 615 -5.76 13.33 -48.03
N ALA A 616 -7.04 13.27 -48.42
CA ALA A 616 -8.39 13.47 -47.83
C ALA A 616 -9.37 12.44 -48.51
N SER A 617 -10.69 12.57 -48.76
CA SER A 617 -11.75 13.62 -48.63
C SER A 617 -13.17 12.98 -48.55
N SER A 618 -14.24 13.78 -48.77
CA SER A 618 -15.67 13.44 -48.56
C SER A 618 -16.52 13.34 -49.84
N LEU A 619 -17.63 12.55 -49.82
CA LEU A 619 -19.00 12.96 -50.26
C LEU A 619 -20.08 11.83 -50.12
N SER A 620 -21.36 12.21 -50.13
CA SER A 620 -22.62 11.43 -49.97
C SER A 620 -23.79 12.24 -50.58
N PRO A 621 -25.01 11.75 -50.96
CA PRO A 621 -25.91 10.85 -50.17
C PRO A 621 -26.93 9.95 -50.97
N GLY A 622 -27.92 9.33 -50.27
CA GLY A 622 -29.14 8.67 -50.81
C GLY A 622 -29.22 7.15 -50.55
N ALA A 623 -30.22 6.47 -49.93
CA ALA A 623 -31.70 6.55 -49.89
C ALA A 623 -32.41 5.77 -51.04
N ASN A 624 -33.45 4.92 -50.88
CA ASN A 624 -34.15 4.37 -49.68
C ASN A 624 -35.09 3.18 -50.06
N LEU A 625 -35.62 2.40 -49.08
CA LEU A 625 -36.84 1.52 -49.12
C LEU A 625 -36.80 0.26 -50.06
N ALA A 626 -37.05 -1.00 -49.63
CA ALA A 626 -38.30 -1.71 -49.21
C ALA A 626 -39.14 -2.30 -50.38
N ALA A 627 -39.77 -3.50 -50.35
CA ALA A 627 -39.76 -4.66 -49.43
C ALA A 627 -40.37 -5.95 -50.07
N SER A 628 -40.12 -7.13 -49.46
CA SER A 628 -40.91 -8.40 -49.45
C SER A 628 -41.56 -9.01 -50.71
N ASN A 629 -41.20 -10.27 -51.05
CA ASN A 629 -42.07 -11.46 -50.90
C ASN A 629 -41.41 -12.80 -51.31
N ASN A 630 -42.00 -13.93 -50.89
CA ASN A 630 -41.56 -15.31 -51.15
C ASN A 630 -42.22 -15.93 -52.41
N THR A 631 -41.56 -16.91 -53.07
CA THR A 631 -42.03 -18.32 -53.19
C THR A 631 -40.99 -19.27 -53.83
N ILE A 632 -41.27 -20.59 -53.70
CA ILE A 632 -40.49 -21.83 -53.99
C ILE A 632 -40.75 -22.31 -55.45
N PRO A 633 -39.78 -22.92 -56.19
CA PRO A 633 -39.63 -24.41 -56.25
C PRO A 633 -38.20 -24.99 -56.43
N ASP A 634 -38.14 -26.33 -56.38
CA ASP A 634 -36.98 -27.23 -56.34
C ASP A 634 -36.39 -27.62 -57.72
N ASP A 635 -35.18 -28.21 -57.76
CA ASP A 635 -34.97 -29.59 -58.31
C ASP A 635 -33.51 -30.14 -58.16
N ASP A 636 -33.43 -31.36 -57.60
CA ASP A 636 -32.61 -32.55 -57.88
C ASP A 636 -31.10 -32.57 -58.34
N ASN A 637 -30.32 -33.33 -57.56
CA ASN A 637 -29.46 -34.50 -57.91
C ASN A 637 -28.03 -34.44 -58.56
N ASP A 638 -27.04 -34.95 -57.77
CA ASP A 638 -26.28 -36.22 -57.98
C ASP A 638 -24.73 -36.27 -58.23
N SER A 639 -24.09 -37.22 -57.52
CA SER A 639 -22.84 -37.97 -57.79
C SER A 639 -21.44 -37.29 -57.79
N PHE A 640 -20.32 -38.02 -57.92
CA PHE A 640 -19.67 -39.05 -57.07
C PHE A 640 -18.23 -39.32 -57.62
N TRP A 641 -17.26 -39.71 -56.79
CA TRP A 641 -15.79 -39.85 -57.10
C TRP A 641 -15.08 -38.49 -57.36
N ASP A 642 -13.79 -38.28 -57.06
CA ASP A 642 -12.67 -39.14 -56.66
C ASP A 642 -11.96 -38.59 -55.39
N ASN A 643 -11.36 -39.47 -54.58
CA ASN A 643 -10.65 -39.10 -53.34
C ASN A 643 -9.46 -40.04 -53.00
N LYS A 644 -8.80 -40.63 -54.01
CA LYS A 644 -7.67 -41.57 -53.75
C LYS A 644 -6.27 -40.92 -53.71
N TYR A 645 -6.07 -39.76 -54.33
CA TYR A 645 -4.74 -39.13 -54.38
C TYR A 645 -4.38 -38.31 -53.13
N HIS A 646 -5.34 -37.68 -52.45
CA HIS A 646 -5.05 -36.81 -51.30
C HIS A 646 -4.57 -37.57 -50.05
N VAL A 647 -5.11 -38.77 -49.81
CA VAL A 647 -4.75 -39.59 -48.61
C VAL A 647 -3.26 -39.97 -48.63
N LEU A 648 -2.71 -40.34 -49.78
CA LEU A 648 -1.31 -40.75 -49.91
C LEU A 648 -0.34 -39.58 -49.62
N VAL A 649 -0.68 -38.38 -50.10
CA VAL A 649 0.11 -37.15 -49.86
C VAL A 649 0.10 -36.76 -48.38
N ILE A 650 -1.06 -36.85 -47.71
CA ILE A 650 -1.20 -36.54 -46.28
C ILE A 650 -0.38 -37.51 -45.42
N VAL A 651 -0.42 -38.81 -45.70
CA VAL A 651 0.37 -39.82 -44.97
C VAL A 651 1.88 -39.57 -45.10
N LEU A 652 2.36 -39.23 -46.31
CA LEU A 652 3.77 -38.88 -46.54
C LEU A 652 4.18 -37.58 -45.84
N ALA A 653 3.33 -36.55 -45.86
CA ALA A 653 3.58 -35.29 -45.17
C ALA A 653 3.70 -35.47 -43.63
N VAL A 654 2.80 -36.26 -43.03
CA VAL A 654 2.85 -36.59 -41.60
C VAL A 654 4.10 -37.39 -41.25
N ALA A 655 4.49 -38.37 -42.08
CA ALA A 655 5.71 -39.15 -41.87
C ALA A 655 6.99 -38.26 -41.87
N CYS A 656 7.08 -37.32 -42.80
CA CYS A 656 8.17 -36.32 -42.83
C CYS A 656 8.14 -35.40 -41.59
N GLY A 657 6.96 -34.93 -41.16
CA GLY A 657 6.83 -34.10 -39.96
C GLY A 657 7.32 -34.80 -38.68
N VAL A 658 6.97 -36.07 -38.50
CA VAL A 658 7.44 -36.90 -37.37
C VAL A 658 8.96 -37.10 -37.40
N LEU A 659 9.53 -37.35 -38.59
CA LEU A 659 11.00 -37.47 -38.75
C LEU A 659 11.74 -36.17 -38.42
N VAL A 660 11.21 -35.01 -38.84
CA VAL A 660 11.81 -33.70 -38.52
C VAL A 660 11.74 -33.41 -37.01
N LEU A 661 10.61 -33.70 -36.35
CA LEU A 661 10.48 -33.54 -34.90
C LEU A 661 11.41 -34.48 -34.12
N ALA A 662 11.55 -35.73 -34.56
CA ALA A 662 12.51 -36.68 -33.98
C ALA A 662 13.96 -36.20 -34.15
N LEU A 663 14.31 -35.61 -35.29
CA LEU A 663 15.63 -35.03 -35.54
C LEU A 663 15.90 -33.82 -34.64
N ILE A 664 14.92 -32.93 -34.46
CA ILE A 664 15.01 -31.77 -33.54
C ILE A 664 15.18 -32.25 -32.09
N ALA A 665 14.41 -33.24 -31.65
CA ALA A 665 14.55 -33.83 -30.32
C ALA A 665 15.95 -34.45 -30.11
N ALA A 666 16.47 -35.19 -31.09
CA ALA A 666 17.82 -35.74 -31.05
C ALA A 666 18.91 -34.66 -31.00
N ILE A 667 18.74 -33.56 -31.72
CA ILE A 667 19.64 -32.39 -31.68
C ILE A 667 19.61 -31.72 -30.30
N VAL A 668 18.42 -31.51 -29.71
CA VAL A 668 18.29 -30.92 -28.36
C VAL A 668 18.90 -31.83 -27.29
N ILE A 669 18.71 -33.15 -27.38
CA ILE A 669 19.33 -34.12 -26.48
C ILE A 669 20.86 -34.11 -26.65
N ALA A 670 21.38 -34.07 -27.89
CA ALA A 670 22.81 -33.96 -28.16
C ALA A 670 23.41 -32.63 -27.67
N MET A 671 22.67 -31.52 -27.72
CA MET A 671 23.07 -30.22 -27.17
C MET A 671 23.08 -30.24 -25.63
N ARG A 672 22.07 -30.84 -24.98
CA ARG A 672 22.06 -31.04 -23.51
C ARG A 672 23.22 -31.94 -23.06
N ALA A 673 23.50 -33.03 -23.78
CA ALA A 673 24.67 -33.90 -23.54
C ALA A 673 26.00 -33.15 -23.71
N ARG A 674 26.16 -32.32 -24.75
CA ARG A 674 27.35 -31.46 -24.93
C ARG A 674 27.50 -30.41 -23.83
N LYS A 675 26.40 -29.86 -23.28
CA LYS A 675 26.43 -28.95 -22.13
C LYS A 675 26.90 -29.67 -20.85
N ALA A 676 26.42 -30.90 -20.61
CA ALA A 676 26.86 -31.74 -19.48
C ALA A 676 28.30 -32.28 -19.61
N ALA A 677 28.81 -32.45 -20.83
CA ALA A 677 30.20 -32.84 -21.06
C ALA A 677 31.20 -31.70 -20.77
N ARG A 678 30.82 -30.44 -21.06
CA ARG A 678 31.69 -29.27 -20.85
C ARG A 678 31.95 -28.92 -19.38
N THR A 679 31.15 -29.40 -18.44
CA THR A 679 31.31 -29.14 -17.00
C THR A 679 32.12 -30.22 -16.25
N ARG A 680 32.72 -31.19 -16.96
CA ARG A 680 33.49 -32.30 -16.35
C ARG A 680 34.99 -32.32 -16.71
N SER A 681 35.55 -31.23 -17.22
CA SER A 681 36.95 -31.18 -17.67
C SER A 681 37.74 -29.98 -17.12
N HIS A 682 38.05 -29.95 -15.81
CA HIS A 682 39.20 -29.21 -15.22
C HIS A 682 39.48 -29.58 -13.75
N HIS A 683 40.08 -30.76 -13.52
CA HIS A 683 40.80 -31.19 -12.29
C HIS A 683 41.57 -32.46 -12.71
N VAL A 684 42.91 -32.58 -12.65
CA VAL A 684 43.84 -32.98 -11.54
C VAL A 684 45.19 -33.32 -12.27
N PRO A 685 46.45 -33.29 -11.71
CA PRO A 685 47.10 -32.52 -10.63
C PRO A 685 48.53 -31.93 -10.96
N LEU A 686 49.07 -31.06 -10.07
CA LEU A 686 50.51 -30.90 -9.68
C LEU A 686 51.57 -30.50 -10.76
N PRO A 687 52.84 -30.12 -10.42
CA PRO A 687 53.55 -30.15 -9.12
C PRO A 687 54.12 -28.79 -8.62
N LEU A 688 55.01 -28.85 -7.62
CA LEU A 688 55.71 -27.72 -6.97
C LEU A 688 56.77 -27.08 -7.89
N PHE A 689 57.19 -25.83 -7.60
CA PHE A 689 58.58 -25.51 -7.17
C PHE A 689 58.74 -24.07 -6.62
N THR A 690 59.90 -23.81 -6.02
CA THR A 690 60.33 -22.69 -5.16
C THR A 690 60.35 -21.25 -5.72
N GLY A 691 59.99 -20.27 -4.87
CA GLY A 691 60.98 -19.35 -4.25
C GLY A 691 61.37 -18.01 -4.92
N THR A 692 61.58 -16.99 -4.06
CA THR A 692 62.17 -15.63 -4.32
C THR A 692 61.37 -14.67 -5.21
N GLY A 693 61.42 -13.33 -5.03
CA GLY A 693 61.94 -12.53 -3.91
C GLY A 693 62.20 -11.04 -4.24
N HIS A 694 61.88 -10.13 -3.31
CA HIS A 694 62.12 -8.66 -3.32
C HIS A 694 61.37 -7.82 -4.40
N GLY A 695 60.93 -6.57 -4.14
CA GLY A 695 60.80 -5.84 -2.87
C GLY A 695 60.78 -4.29 -3.01
N ARG A 696 60.30 -3.58 -1.96
CA ARG A 696 60.38 -2.10 -1.73
C ARG A 696 59.48 -1.23 -2.65
N THR A 697 59.00 -0.01 -2.27
CA THR A 697 59.27 0.87 -1.10
C THR A 697 58.12 1.85 -0.80
N ARG A 698 57.91 2.20 0.50
CA ARG A 698 57.56 3.53 1.13
C ARG A 698 56.39 4.40 0.61
N SER A 699 55.80 5.33 1.38
CA SER A 699 56.03 5.89 2.74
C SER A 699 54.72 6.48 3.33
N GLU A 700 54.38 6.31 4.62
CA GLU A 700 54.47 7.28 5.75
C GLU A 700 53.51 8.52 5.61
N ALA A 701 52.84 9.09 6.63
CA ALA A 701 52.78 8.91 8.11
C ALA A 701 51.35 9.32 8.63
N SER A 702 50.98 9.44 9.93
CA SER A 702 51.68 9.37 11.23
C SER A 702 50.69 9.05 12.39
N THR A 703 51.20 8.52 13.51
CA THR A 703 50.48 8.25 14.79
C THR A 703 50.83 9.32 15.87
N PRO A 704 50.41 9.23 17.16
CA PRO A 704 50.97 8.29 18.17
C PRO A 704 49.90 7.54 19.00
N PHE A 705 50.10 6.41 19.71
CA PHE A 705 51.22 5.72 20.41
C PHE A 705 51.41 6.00 21.92
N VAL A 706 51.24 4.94 22.72
CA VAL A 706 51.97 4.61 23.97
C VAL A 706 52.24 3.08 23.95
N THR A 707 53.36 2.60 24.52
CA THR A 707 53.85 1.21 24.46
C THR A 707 53.91 0.54 25.85
N GLU A 708 53.98 -0.79 25.98
CA GLU A 708 55.15 -1.64 26.39
C GLU A 708 54.57 -3.02 26.87
N LYS A 709 55.22 -4.21 26.93
CA LYS A 709 56.35 -4.86 26.19
C LYS A 709 56.50 -6.37 26.62
N TYR A 710 56.76 -7.30 25.68
CA TYR A 710 57.28 -8.71 25.87
C TYR A 710 56.43 -9.72 26.71
N SER A 711 56.61 -11.06 26.66
CA SER A 711 56.98 -12.01 25.57
C SER A 711 56.76 -13.48 26.02
N ASP A 712 56.83 -14.43 25.06
CA ASP A 712 56.99 -15.89 25.23
C ASP A 712 55.85 -16.67 25.94
N GLY A 713 55.55 -17.94 25.63
CA GLY A 713 55.98 -18.82 24.53
C GLY A 713 55.50 -20.26 24.80
N GLY A 714 54.76 -20.91 23.88
CA GLY A 714 54.14 -22.21 24.22
C GLY A 714 53.25 -22.86 23.16
N ARG A 715 53.89 -23.51 22.19
CA ARG A 715 53.37 -24.55 21.27
C ARG A 715 52.46 -25.60 21.95
N ILE A 716 51.31 -25.97 21.35
CA ILE A 716 50.89 -27.36 21.00
C ILE A 716 49.48 -27.45 20.39
N GLU A 717 49.42 -28.29 19.36
CA GLU A 717 48.36 -29.06 18.64
C GLU A 717 46.85 -28.96 18.98
N SER A 718 46.05 -29.18 17.93
CA SER A 718 44.62 -29.54 17.99
C SER A 718 44.42 -31.05 18.23
N PRO A 719 43.26 -31.45 18.78
CA PRO A 719 42.40 -32.33 17.97
C PRO A 719 40.90 -31.97 18.06
N ARG A 720 40.05 -32.81 17.46
CA ARG A 720 38.57 -32.65 17.39
C ARG A 720 37.81 -33.41 18.52
N PRO A 721 36.48 -33.64 18.48
CA PRO A 721 35.64 -33.51 19.68
C PRO A 721 35.31 -34.85 20.34
N LEU A 722 34.61 -34.78 21.48
CA LEU A 722 33.78 -35.86 22.00
C LEU A 722 32.54 -35.30 22.71
N ALA A 723 31.44 -36.03 22.65
CA ALA A 723 30.21 -35.69 23.37
C ALA A 723 30.29 -36.16 24.83
N ILE A 724 29.55 -35.50 25.71
CA ILE A 724 29.35 -35.93 27.10
C ILE A 724 27.84 -36.07 27.36
N VAL A 725 27.48 -37.20 27.96
CA VAL A 725 26.13 -37.56 28.39
C VAL A 725 25.89 -36.98 29.79
N TRP A 726 24.66 -36.55 30.07
CA TRP A 726 24.27 -36.17 31.43
C TRP A 726 24.04 -37.42 32.29
N ASP A 727 24.58 -37.42 33.50
CA ASP A 727 24.29 -38.41 34.55
C ASP A 727 23.81 -37.67 35.80
N GLU A 728 22.83 -38.24 36.50
CA GLU A 728 22.18 -37.64 37.66
C GLU A 728 22.70 -38.31 38.94
N ASN A 729 23.30 -37.58 39.89
CA ASN A 729 23.24 -37.98 41.30
C ASN A 729 23.76 -36.96 42.35
N MET A 730 23.41 -37.28 43.60
CA MET A 730 23.94 -36.78 44.89
C MET A 730 23.57 -35.38 45.42
N ARG A 731 22.66 -35.46 46.40
CA ARG A 731 22.21 -34.50 47.40
C ARG A 731 23.31 -33.85 48.26
N VAL A 732 23.08 -32.57 48.60
CA VAL A 732 23.02 -31.98 49.96
C VAL A 732 23.99 -32.52 51.03
N ASN A 733 24.87 -31.63 51.54
CA ASN A 733 24.92 -31.34 52.99
C ASN A 733 25.61 -30.01 53.33
N SER A 734 25.48 -29.57 54.59
CA SER A 734 25.90 -28.27 55.11
C SER A 734 27.21 -28.30 55.91
N THR A 735 27.85 -27.15 56.11
CA THR A 735 28.51 -26.73 57.37
C THR A 735 28.93 -25.24 57.32
N GLU A 736 29.26 -24.66 58.48
CA GLU A 736 29.55 -23.23 58.64
C GLU A 736 31.06 -22.91 58.82
N SER A 737 31.35 -21.60 58.83
CA SER A 737 32.37 -20.92 59.66
C SER A 737 33.78 -20.59 59.11
N SER A 738 33.93 -19.29 58.79
CA SER A 738 34.93 -18.37 59.39
C SER A 738 36.36 -18.19 58.82
N THR A 739 36.82 -16.93 58.95
CA THR A 739 38.21 -16.40 58.84
C THR A 739 38.85 -16.28 57.44
N GLY A 740 39.90 -15.43 57.33
CA GLY A 740 40.91 -15.55 56.26
C GLY A 740 40.85 -14.52 55.11
N SER A 741 41.16 -13.26 55.40
CA SER A 741 41.32 -12.16 54.43
C SER A 741 42.06 -12.46 53.11
N THR A 742 41.49 -11.95 52.00
CA THR A 742 42.18 -11.45 50.78
C THR A 742 43.12 -12.40 50.01
N LEU A 743 42.54 -13.15 49.06
CA LEU A 743 43.06 -13.17 47.69
C LEU A 743 42.02 -12.53 46.75
N GLY A 744 42.48 -11.89 45.68
CA GLY A 744 41.60 -11.24 44.71
C GLY A 744 40.84 -12.27 43.88
N THR A 745 39.52 -12.29 43.99
CA THR A 745 38.66 -13.06 43.09
C THR A 745 38.75 -12.49 41.68
N CYS A 746 38.94 -13.35 40.68
CA CYS A 746 38.60 -12.99 39.31
C CYS A 746 37.13 -12.57 39.31
N THR A 747 36.82 -11.36 38.85
CA THR A 747 35.43 -10.94 38.65
C THR A 747 34.80 -11.87 37.61
N GLU A 748 33.83 -12.68 38.05
CA GLU A 748 32.94 -13.37 37.12
C GLU A 748 32.36 -12.32 36.17
N LEU A 749 32.39 -12.60 34.86
CA LEU A 749 31.69 -11.76 33.90
C LEU A 749 30.22 -11.77 34.32
N PRO A 750 29.58 -10.59 34.54
CA PRO A 750 28.21 -10.55 35.02
C PRO A 750 27.33 -11.33 34.05
N MET A 751 26.61 -12.34 34.56
CA MET A 751 25.74 -13.16 33.73
C MET A 751 24.82 -12.26 32.89
N PRO A 752 24.59 -12.57 31.61
CA PRO A 752 23.73 -11.76 30.76
C PRO A 752 22.37 -11.60 31.44
N PRO A 753 21.82 -10.37 31.49
CA PRO A 753 20.62 -10.09 32.28
C PRO A 753 19.48 -11.01 31.82
N LYS A 754 18.88 -11.74 32.76
CA LYS A 754 17.79 -12.68 32.46
C LYS A 754 16.70 -11.94 31.68
N VAL A 755 16.33 -12.52 30.54
CA VAL A 755 15.33 -11.95 29.62
C VAL A 755 14.05 -11.61 30.41
N PRO A 756 13.53 -10.38 30.31
CA PRO A 756 12.40 -9.97 31.13
C PRO A 756 11.08 -10.43 30.48
N HIS A 757 10.36 -11.31 31.16
CA HIS A 757 9.03 -11.78 30.77
C HIS A 757 7.96 -11.28 31.75
N LEU A 758 6.70 -11.24 31.30
CA LEU A 758 5.55 -10.92 32.14
C LEU A 758 4.47 -12.00 31.95
N MET A 759 4.32 -12.91 32.94
CA MET A 759 3.30 -13.96 32.92
C MET A 759 2.04 -13.55 33.69
N THR A 760 2.20 -12.95 34.87
CA THR A 760 1.13 -12.34 35.68
C THR A 760 1.66 -11.11 36.43
N LEU A 761 0.77 -10.21 36.88
CA LEU A 761 1.16 -9.13 37.79
C LEU A 761 1.70 -9.64 39.14
N ALA A 762 1.49 -10.91 39.50
CA ALA A 762 2.15 -11.54 40.66
C ALA A 762 3.68 -11.51 40.56
N ASP A 763 4.23 -11.52 39.34
CA ASP A 763 5.68 -11.60 39.10
C ASP A 763 6.38 -10.24 39.18
N LEU A 764 5.61 -9.14 39.13
CA LEU A 764 6.11 -7.78 39.27
C LEU A 764 6.02 -7.31 40.72
N SER A 765 7.05 -6.60 41.18
CA SER A 765 6.98 -5.86 42.45
C SER A 765 6.02 -4.66 42.34
N VAL A 766 5.53 -4.17 43.49
CA VAL A 766 4.67 -2.96 43.55
C VAL A 766 5.36 -1.74 42.91
N GLY A 767 6.68 -1.61 43.05
CA GLY A 767 7.46 -0.56 42.39
C GLY A 767 7.40 -0.64 40.86
N GLN A 768 7.49 -1.85 40.30
CA GLN A 768 7.44 -2.09 38.85
C GLN A 768 6.02 -1.92 38.28
N ILE A 769 5.00 -2.36 39.01
CA ILE A 769 3.58 -2.12 38.66
C ILE A 769 3.33 -0.60 38.58
N ASN A 770 3.71 0.15 39.63
CA ASN A 770 3.58 1.61 39.64
C ASN A 770 4.40 2.27 38.53
N ARG A 771 5.63 1.79 38.26
CA ARG A 771 6.47 2.32 37.18
C ARG A 771 5.87 2.09 35.80
N ALA A 772 5.29 0.92 35.53
CA ALA A 772 4.58 0.65 34.29
C ALA A 772 3.36 1.57 34.12
N LEU A 773 2.54 1.73 35.16
CA LEU A 773 1.36 2.61 35.16
C LEU A 773 1.73 4.08 34.93
N THR A 774 2.74 4.59 35.65
CA THR A 774 3.23 5.97 35.51
C THR A 774 3.80 6.22 34.12
N HIS A 775 4.58 5.28 33.58
CA HIS A 775 5.16 5.40 32.23
C HIS A 775 4.07 5.40 31.16
N SER A 776 3.05 4.53 31.29
CA SER A 776 1.88 4.52 30.42
C SER A 776 1.09 5.83 30.46
N ALA A 777 0.91 6.45 31.64
CA ALA A 777 0.27 7.75 31.77
C ALA A 777 1.06 8.87 31.08
N ALA A 778 2.40 8.84 31.17
CA ALA A 778 3.28 9.79 30.48
C ALA A 778 3.21 9.60 28.95
N LEU A 779 3.36 8.36 28.46
CA LEU A 779 3.24 8.04 27.03
C LEU A 779 1.88 8.43 26.46
N LYS A 780 0.78 8.20 27.19
CA LYS A 780 -0.57 8.65 26.83
C LYS A 780 -0.65 10.16 26.65
N ARG A 781 -0.10 10.93 27.60
CA ARG A 781 -0.14 12.40 27.59
C ARG A 781 0.66 13.01 26.43
N VAL A 782 1.83 12.45 26.13
CA VAL A 782 2.66 12.88 24.99
C VAL A 782 2.03 12.45 23.65
N SER A 783 1.46 11.24 23.59
CA SER A 783 0.94 10.67 22.33
C SER A 783 -0.41 11.23 21.92
N LYS A 784 -1.32 11.60 22.84
CA LYS A 784 -2.68 12.05 22.47
C LYS A 784 -2.68 13.28 21.55
N PRO A 785 -1.94 14.37 21.84
CA PRO A 785 -1.88 15.53 20.94
C PRO A 785 -1.32 15.23 19.54
N LEU A 786 -0.44 14.23 19.41
CA LEU A 786 0.10 13.78 18.11
C LEU A 786 -0.94 13.02 17.26
N LEU A 787 -2.05 12.60 17.85
CA LEU A 787 -3.13 11.84 17.19
C LEU A 787 -4.36 12.70 16.87
N GLU A 788 -4.36 13.98 17.23
CA GLU A 788 -5.45 14.89 16.89
C GLU A 788 -5.37 15.34 15.42
N PRO A 789 -6.50 15.59 14.74
CA PRO A 789 -6.50 16.08 13.37
C PRO A 789 -5.72 17.39 13.23
N TYR A 790 -4.86 17.48 12.21
CA TYR A 790 -3.97 18.63 12.03
C TYR A 790 -4.75 19.95 11.88
N THR A 791 -4.54 20.86 12.83
CA THR A 791 -5.08 22.22 12.82
C THR A 791 -3.94 23.24 12.83
N ALA A 792 -4.19 24.41 12.24
CA ALA A 792 -3.18 25.41 11.89
C ALA A 792 -2.47 26.11 13.08
N SER A 793 -2.76 25.72 14.32
CA SER A 793 -2.17 26.27 15.55
C SER A 793 -1.21 25.32 16.28
N THR A 794 -0.94 24.12 15.74
CA THR A 794 -0.12 23.06 16.36
C THR A 794 1.40 23.34 16.33
N ARG A 795 1.80 24.46 16.95
CA ARG A 795 3.22 24.80 17.19
C ARG A 795 3.86 23.80 18.15
N THR A 796 4.88 23.08 17.66
CA THR A 796 5.80 22.24 18.44
C THR A 796 5.14 21.26 19.42
N LEU A 797 4.55 20.19 18.89
CA LEU A 797 4.14 19.04 19.69
C LEU A 797 5.36 18.21 20.13
N PRO A 798 5.39 17.67 21.36
CA PRO A 798 6.49 16.81 21.83
C PRO A 798 6.47 15.45 21.11
N SER A 799 7.64 14.96 20.70
CA SER A 799 7.78 13.65 20.06
C SER A 799 7.85 12.50 21.06
N VAL A 800 7.27 11.34 20.69
CA VAL A 800 7.46 10.08 21.41
C VAL A 800 8.80 9.46 21.01
N GLU A 801 9.59 9.02 21.99
CA GLU A 801 10.85 8.33 21.76
C GLU A 801 10.62 7.00 21.01
N GLN A 802 11.28 6.83 19.86
CA GLN A 802 11.04 5.68 18.96
C GLN A 802 11.86 4.45 19.40
N THR A 803 11.64 3.94 20.61
CA THR A 803 12.44 2.85 21.20
C THR A 803 12.23 1.47 20.57
N LEU A 804 11.25 1.35 19.67
CA LEU A 804 11.05 0.20 18.78
C LEU A 804 11.47 0.49 17.33
N ALA A 805 12.16 1.60 17.03
CA ALA A 805 12.66 1.89 15.69
C ALA A 805 13.40 0.68 15.07
N ASN A 806 12.91 0.21 13.92
CA ASN A 806 13.38 -0.98 13.20
C ASN A 806 13.24 -2.33 13.94
N LYS A 807 12.56 -2.38 15.10
CA LYS A 807 12.24 -3.63 15.82
C LYS A 807 10.89 -4.21 15.36
N THR A 808 10.78 -5.54 15.42
CA THR A 808 9.54 -6.28 15.15
C THR A 808 9.05 -6.99 16.42
N ILE A 809 7.75 -6.92 16.71
CA ILE A 809 7.06 -7.68 17.77
C ILE A 809 6.13 -8.71 17.14
N ALA A 810 6.26 -9.97 17.53
CA ALA A 810 5.34 -11.03 17.15
C ALA A 810 4.09 -11.00 18.03
N LEU A 811 2.90 -10.83 17.44
CA LEU A 811 1.61 -10.87 18.13
C LEU A 811 0.99 -12.26 17.94
N LEU A 812 1.30 -13.19 18.84
CA LEU A 812 0.94 -14.61 18.74
C LEU A 812 -0.44 -14.88 19.38
N PHE A 813 -1.44 -15.25 18.60
CA PHE A 813 -2.85 -15.29 19.03
C PHE A 813 -3.50 -16.66 18.78
N SER A 814 -3.49 -17.53 19.80
CA SER A 814 -4.27 -18.79 19.84
C SER A 814 -5.79 -18.53 19.85
N LYS A 815 -6.23 -17.36 20.36
CA LYS A 815 -7.64 -16.90 20.38
C LYS A 815 -7.77 -15.47 19.84
N ARG A 816 -8.55 -15.26 18.76
CA ARG A 816 -8.77 -13.95 18.10
C ARG A 816 -9.29 -12.88 19.09
N SER A 817 -8.87 -11.62 18.96
CA SER A 817 -9.35 -10.50 19.82
C SER A 817 -9.05 -9.11 19.23
N THR A 818 -10.10 -8.37 18.87
CA THR A 818 -10.00 -7.03 18.25
C THR A 818 -9.31 -6.01 19.16
N ARG A 819 -9.81 -5.79 20.39
CA ARG A 819 -9.25 -4.80 21.35
C ARG A 819 -7.77 -5.06 21.65
N THR A 820 -7.40 -6.33 21.83
CA THR A 820 -6.03 -6.72 22.20
C THR A 820 -5.07 -6.57 21.02
N ARG A 821 -5.50 -6.93 19.81
CA ARG A 821 -4.72 -6.74 18.58
C ARG A 821 -4.53 -5.25 18.23
N VAL A 822 -5.62 -4.48 18.16
CA VAL A 822 -5.58 -3.04 17.79
C VAL A 822 -4.76 -2.22 18.80
N ALA A 823 -4.87 -2.53 20.09
CA ALA A 823 -4.05 -1.91 21.12
C ALA A 823 -2.55 -2.19 20.91
N ALA A 824 -2.16 -3.44 20.63
CA ALA A 824 -0.76 -3.81 20.38
C ALA A 824 -0.20 -3.22 19.08
N GLU A 825 -0.90 -3.36 17.96
CA GLU A 825 -0.46 -2.83 16.66
C GLU A 825 -0.27 -1.31 16.71
N THR A 826 -1.26 -0.57 17.21
CA THR A 826 -1.17 0.91 17.29
C THR A 826 -0.18 1.42 18.34
N SER A 827 0.16 0.62 19.35
CA SER A 827 1.24 0.93 20.31
C SER A 827 2.62 0.69 19.69
N THR A 828 2.77 -0.39 18.93
CA THR A 828 4.03 -0.74 18.26
C THR A 828 4.43 0.33 17.25
N VAL A 829 3.46 0.80 16.46
CA VAL A 829 3.66 1.88 15.47
C VAL A 829 4.05 3.21 16.12
N LEU A 830 3.45 3.59 17.27
CA LEU A 830 3.80 4.83 17.96
C LEU A 830 5.22 4.87 18.54
N LEU A 831 5.82 3.70 18.79
CA LEU A 831 7.21 3.55 19.22
C LEU A 831 8.17 3.30 18.04
N GLY A 832 7.70 3.37 16.80
CA GLY A 832 8.52 3.22 15.58
C GLY A 832 8.77 1.79 15.11
N GLY A 833 8.10 0.81 15.73
CA GLY A 833 8.27 -0.62 15.42
C GLY A 833 7.26 -1.17 14.42
N ARG A 834 7.40 -2.47 14.12
CA ARG A 834 6.49 -3.25 13.27
C ARG A 834 5.83 -4.35 14.11
N ALA A 835 4.53 -4.52 13.97
CA ALA A 835 3.80 -5.64 14.57
C ALA A 835 3.55 -6.72 13.51
N LEU A 836 3.87 -7.97 13.83
CA LEU A 836 3.61 -9.14 13.00
C LEU A 836 2.51 -9.98 13.65
N PHE A 837 1.30 -9.93 13.11
CA PHE A 837 0.18 -10.74 13.63
C PHE A 837 0.32 -12.20 13.19
N LEU A 838 0.30 -13.11 14.16
CA LEU A 838 0.45 -14.56 13.98
C LEU A 838 -0.74 -15.25 14.65
N GLY A 839 -1.83 -15.48 13.91
CA GLY A 839 -2.98 -16.23 14.38
C GLY A 839 -2.73 -17.74 14.35
N ARG A 840 -3.51 -18.51 15.11
CA ARG A 840 -3.41 -19.98 15.19
C ARG A 840 -3.49 -20.70 13.83
N GLU A 841 -4.22 -20.15 12.87
CA GLU A 841 -4.37 -20.70 11.51
C GLU A 841 -3.23 -20.28 10.57
N ASP A 842 -2.41 -19.29 10.98
CA ASP A 842 -1.36 -18.68 10.16
C ASP A 842 0.04 -19.29 10.41
N ILE A 843 0.22 -20.08 11.49
CA ILE A 843 1.52 -20.61 11.95
C ILE A 843 1.48 -22.11 12.29
N GLN A 844 2.66 -22.75 12.35
CA GLN A 844 2.82 -24.20 12.58
C GLN A 844 2.89 -24.62 14.07
N LEU A 845 2.87 -23.65 14.99
CA LEU A 845 2.99 -23.88 16.44
C LEU A 845 1.93 -24.87 16.95
N GLY A 846 2.39 -25.98 17.54
CA GLY A 846 1.52 -27.02 18.09
C GLY A 846 0.82 -27.88 17.03
N VAL A 847 1.20 -27.75 15.75
CA VAL A 847 0.71 -28.59 14.64
C VAL A 847 1.87 -29.37 14.02
N ASN A 848 2.89 -28.66 13.52
CA ASN A 848 4.10 -29.25 12.91
C ASN A 848 5.41 -28.73 13.53
N GLU A 849 5.34 -27.78 14.47
CA GLU A 849 6.50 -27.19 15.15
C GLU A 849 6.24 -27.11 16.66
N SER A 850 7.28 -27.37 17.48
CA SER A 850 7.16 -27.30 18.94
C SER A 850 7.26 -25.85 19.45
N ALA A 851 6.72 -25.57 20.64
CA ALA A 851 6.86 -24.25 21.28
C ALA A 851 8.33 -23.82 21.41
N ARG A 852 9.23 -24.77 21.72
CA ARG A 852 10.68 -24.57 21.77
C ARG A 852 11.27 -24.11 20.44
N ASP A 853 10.90 -24.77 19.35
CA ASP A 853 11.46 -24.49 18.03
C ASP A 853 10.91 -23.16 17.51
N THR A 854 9.57 -22.98 17.57
CA THR A 854 8.90 -21.72 17.21
C THR A 854 9.51 -20.52 17.94
N ILE A 855 9.77 -20.61 19.26
CA ILE A 855 10.30 -19.45 19.99
C ILE A 855 11.78 -19.17 19.70
N ASN A 856 12.58 -20.18 19.35
CA ASN A 856 13.95 -19.97 18.89
C ASN A 856 13.96 -19.33 17.47
N VAL A 857 13.07 -19.75 16.58
CA VAL A 857 12.88 -19.13 15.26
C VAL A 857 12.41 -17.67 15.39
N LEU A 858 11.37 -17.41 16.18
CA LEU A 858 10.90 -16.04 16.46
C LEU A 858 11.96 -15.20 17.17
N GLY A 859 12.75 -15.79 18.06
CA GLY A 859 13.89 -15.17 18.74
C GLY A 859 14.99 -14.67 17.80
N GLY A 860 15.17 -15.33 16.65
CA GLY A 860 16.10 -14.90 15.60
C GLY A 860 15.55 -13.81 14.67
N MET A 861 14.24 -13.49 14.72
CA MET A 861 13.56 -12.62 13.75
C MET A 861 12.85 -11.41 14.37
N CYS A 862 12.41 -11.52 15.63
CA CYS A 862 11.68 -10.50 16.38
C CYS A 862 12.47 -10.09 17.64
N GLN A 863 12.06 -8.99 18.28
CA GLN A 863 12.68 -8.48 19.51
C GLN A 863 11.80 -8.65 20.74
N GLY A 864 10.57 -9.17 20.57
CA GLY A 864 9.68 -9.59 21.65
C GLY A 864 8.42 -10.28 21.12
N VAL A 865 7.72 -10.99 22.00
CA VAL A 865 6.46 -11.69 21.70
C VAL A 865 5.36 -11.18 22.63
N PHE A 866 4.20 -10.87 22.07
CA PHE A 866 2.98 -10.52 22.78
C PHE A 866 1.94 -11.63 22.55
N ALA A 867 1.79 -12.53 23.52
CA ALA A 867 1.11 -13.80 23.31
C ALA A 867 -0.27 -13.85 24.00
N ARG A 868 -1.30 -14.20 23.22
CA ARG A 868 -2.67 -14.45 23.64
C ARG A 868 -2.99 -15.93 23.41
N VAL A 869 -2.72 -16.74 24.43
CA VAL A 869 -2.73 -18.21 24.36
C VAL A 869 -4.08 -18.82 24.75
N GLY A 870 -4.22 -20.14 24.59
CA GLY A 870 -5.28 -20.93 25.20
C GLY A 870 -4.97 -21.17 26.67
N GLU A 871 -4.19 -22.21 26.95
CA GLU A 871 -3.74 -22.55 28.30
C GLU A 871 -2.52 -21.74 28.75
N HIS A 872 -2.39 -21.50 30.06
CA HIS A 872 -1.22 -20.80 30.59
C HIS A 872 0.11 -21.54 30.31
N LYS A 873 0.07 -22.88 30.29
CA LYS A 873 1.25 -23.70 29.96
C LYS A 873 1.81 -23.44 28.55
N GLU A 874 0.98 -23.02 27.59
CA GLU A 874 1.44 -22.61 26.24
C GLU A 874 2.45 -21.45 26.32
N ILE A 875 2.24 -20.48 27.23
CA ILE A 875 3.12 -19.31 27.33
C ILE A 875 4.29 -19.54 28.30
N GLU A 876 4.13 -20.40 29.30
CA GLU A 876 5.24 -20.86 30.16
C GLU A 876 6.30 -21.62 29.34
N GLU A 877 5.89 -22.56 28.48
CA GLU A 877 6.80 -23.32 27.59
C GLU A 877 7.53 -22.42 26.57
N LEU A 878 6.85 -21.40 26.04
CA LEU A 878 7.50 -20.40 25.20
C LEU A 878 8.53 -19.58 26.01
N ALA A 879 8.19 -19.16 27.22
CA ALA A 879 9.05 -18.32 28.04
C ALA A 879 10.31 -19.04 28.55
N GLU A 880 10.22 -20.33 28.88
CA GLU A 880 11.37 -21.14 29.34
C GLU A 880 12.52 -21.18 28.32
N HIS A 881 12.21 -21.06 27.03
CA HIS A 881 13.17 -21.24 25.94
C HIS A 881 13.40 -19.98 25.09
N SER A 882 12.86 -18.82 25.51
CA SER A 882 12.90 -17.61 24.70
C SER A 882 14.16 -16.76 24.93
N PRO A 883 14.89 -16.38 23.86
CA PRO A 883 15.95 -15.38 23.95
C PRO A 883 15.42 -13.93 23.96
N ILE A 884 14.10 -13.74 23.82
CA ILE A 884 13.44 -12.42 23.73
C ILE A 884 12.28 -12.27 24.73
N PRO A 885 11.96 -11.04 25.19
CA PRO A 885 10.85 -10.78 26.10
C PRO A 885 9.53 -11.39 25.63
N ILE A 886 8.79 -12.03 26.54
CA ILE A 886 7.43 -12.50 26.29
C ILE A 886 6.47 -11.84 27.27
N ILE A 887 5.39 -11.29 26.74
CA ILE A 887 4.35 -10.58 27.48
C ILE A 887 3.04 -11.35 27.31
N ASN A 888 2.46 -11.80 28.42
CA ASN A 888 1.13 -12.42 28.46
C ASN A 888 0.04 -11.38 28.17
N ALA A 889 -0.50 -11.43 26.96
CA ALA A 889 -1.64 -10.62 26.57
C ALA A 889 -2.95 -11.15 27.15
N LEU A 890 -3.12 -12.48 27.22
CA LEU A 890 -4.17 -13.22 27.95
C LEU A 890 -3.87 -14.73 27.86
N SER A 891 -4.21 -15.45 28.92
CA SER A 891 -4.14 -16.92 29.04
C SER A 891 -5.36 -17.45 29.80
N SER A 892 -5.54 -18.78 29.94
CA SER A 892 -6.62 -19.36 30.75
C SER A 892 -6.60 -18.90 32.22
N LEU A 893 -5.42 -18.68 32.80
CA LEU A 893 -5.27 -18.25 34.20
C LEU A 893 -5.16 -16.74 34.42
N TRP A 894 -4.49 -15.99 33.53
CA TRP A 894 -4.09 -14.59 33.79
C TRP A 894 -4.34 -13.65 32.60
N HIS A 895 -4.62 -12.37 32.88
CA HIS A 895 -4.79 -11.27 31.90
C HIS A 895 -4.13 -9.95 32.40
N PRO A 896 -2.80 -9.91 32.62
CA PRO A 896 -2.14 -8.82 33.35
C PRO A 896 -2.23 -7.45 32.65
N THR A 897 -2.32 -7.42 31.32
CA THR A 897 -2.49 -6.17 30.54
C THR A 897 -3.81 -5.46 30.81
N GLN A 898 -4.87 -6.21 31.18
CA GLN A 898 -6.17 -5.63 31.50
C GLN A 898 -6.12 -4.94 32.86
N ILE A 899 -5.60 -5.61 33.88
CA ILE A 899 -5.61 -5.07 35.24
C ILE A 899 -4.73 -3.81 35.36
N LEU A 900 -3.65 -3.72 34.58
CA LEU A 900 -2.91 -2.46 34.43
C LEU A 900 -3.79 -1.34 33.82
N ALA A 901 -4.63 -1.64 32.83
CA ALA A 901 -5.53 -0.65 32.23
C ALA A 901 -6.63 -0.21 33.22
N ASP A 902 -7.16 -1.15 34.01
CA ASP A 902 -8.14 -0.89 35.06
C ASP A 902 -7.55 0.05 36.13
N ILE A 903 -6.37 -0.28 36.66
CA ILE A 903 -5.67 0.54 37.67
C ILE A 903 -5.34 1.93 37.10
N LEU A 904 -4.82 2.02 35.86
CA LEU A 904 -4.55 3.31 35.22
C LEU A 904 -5.82 4.15 35.10
N THR A 905 -6.95 3.53 34.75
CA THR A 905 -8.25 4.19 34.65
C THR A 905 -8.73 4.71 36.00
N LEU A 906 -8.55 3.94 37.08
CA LEU A 906 -8.88 4.38 38.44
C LEU A 906 -8.00 5.54 38.90
N HIS A 907 -6.71 5.55 38.55
CA HIS A 907 -5.83 6.70 38.83
C HIS A 907 -6.24 7.96 38.06
N GLU A 908 -6.53 7.87 36.77
CA GLU A 908 -7.01 9.03 35.99
C GLU A 908 -8.34 9.59 36.55
N HIS A 909 -9.19 8.71 37.07
CA HIS A 909 -10.48 9.05 37.65
C HIS A 909 -10.45 9.18 39.19
N ALA A 910 -9.26 9.32 39.81
CA ALA A 910 -9.10 9.41 41.27
C ALA A 910 -9.95 10.50 41.93
N HIS A 911 -10.23 11.57 41.18
CA HIS A 911 -11.10 12.68 41.57
C HIS A 911 -12.55 12.28 41.83
N LEU A 912 -13.05 11.19 41.21
CA LEU A 912 -14.38 10.64 41.48
C LEU A 912 -14.47 9.93 42.84
N PHE A 913 -13.34 9.60 43.46
CA PHE A 913 -13.27 8.90 44.75
C PHE A 913 -12.78 9.81 45.90
N GLY A 914 -12.72 11.13 45.66
CA GLY A 914 -12.21 12.12 46.63
C GLY A 914 -10.70 12.38 46.55
N GLY A 915 -10.00 11.84 45.55
CA GLY A 915 -8.59 12.15 45.29
C GLY A 915 -8.38 13.53 44.66
N SER A 916 -7.13 14.02 44.67
CA SER A 916 -6.77 15.24 43.93
C SER A 916 -6.75 14.98 42.41
N PRO A 917 -7.46 15.78 41.57
CA PRO A 917 -7.31 15.72 40.12
C PRO A 917 -5.94 16.23 39.65
N LYS A 918 -5.22 16.98 40.50
CA LYS A 918 -3.86 17.44 40.22
C LYS A 918 -2.85 16.43 40.75
N SER A 919 -2.00 15.96 39.84
CA SER A 919 -0.75 15.29 40.18
C SER A 919 0.23 16.26 40.86
N LYS A 920 1.24 15.75 41.57
CA LYS A 920 2.24 16.57 42.28
C LYS A 920 3.30 17.13 41.34
N THR A 921 3.66 16.36 40.32
CA THR A 921 4.51 16.76 39.18
C THR A 921 3.83 16.33 37.89
N ASP A 922 4.30 16.79 36.73
CA ASP A 922 3.84 16.23 35.46
C ASP A 922 4.15 14.73 35.34
N SER A 923 5.18 14.23 36.03
CA SER A 923 5.60 12.82 35.99
C SER A 923 4.78 11.86 36.85
N ASP A 924 4.04 12.29 37.89
CA ASP A 924 3.35 11.34 38.79
C ASP A 924 1.93 10.99 38.31
N LEU A 925 1.42 9.84 38.78
CA LEU A 925 -0.01 9.50 38.71
C LEU A 925 -0.84 10.35 39.69
N PRO A 926 -2.12 10.66 39.41
CA PRO A 926 -3.01 11.27 40.39
C PRO A 926 -3.17 10.40 41.64
N SER A 927 -3.30 11.04 42.80
CA SER A 927 -3.31 10.36 44.10
C SER A 927 -4.63 9.63 44.34
N LEU A 928 -4.63 8.31 44.10
CA LEU A 928 -5.73 7.41 44.41
C LEU A 928 -5.68 6.99 45.89
N ARG A 929 -6.84 6.98 46.56
CA ARG A 929 -6.97 6.41 47.92
C ARG A 929 -7.19 4.88 47.85
N PRO A 930 -7.00 4.14 48.95
CA PRO A 930 -7.60 2.82 49.11
C PRO A 930 -9.08 2.83 48.69
N LEU A 931 -9.46 1.85 47.87
CA LEU A 931 -10.81 1.67 47.33
C LEU A 931 -11.34 0.30 47.72
N THR A 932 -12.66 0.18 47.84
CA THR A 932 -13.34 -1.11 47.81
C THR A 932 -13.70 -1.45 46.37
N VAL A 933 -13.04 -2.48 45.81
CA VAL A 933 -13.30 -2.98 44.46
C VAL A 933 -14.03 -4.31 44.54
N THR A 934 -15.29 -4.33 44.12
CA THR A 934 -16.14 -5.53 44.12
C THR A 934 -16.12 -6.19 42.74
N TRP A 935 -15.86 -7.48 42.70
CA TRP A 935 -16.12 -8.36 41.56
C TRP A 935 -17.46 -9.08 41.71
N LEU A 936 -18.23 -9.15 40.63
CA LEU A 936 -19.41 -10.01 40.52
C LEU A 936 -19.30 -10.88 39.26
N GLY A 937 -19.46 -12.20 39.39
CA GLY A 937 -19.49 -13.12 38.25
C GLY A 937 -18.58 -14.33 38.43
N ASP A 938 -17.99 -14.80 37.34
CA ASP A 938 -17.15 -16.00 37.29
C ASP A 938 -15.75 -15.77 37.87
N SER A 939 -15.04 -16.81 38.30
CA SER A 939 -13.60 -16.69 38.66
C SER A 939 -12.74 -16.71 37.39
N SER A 940 -12.82 -15.62 36.61
CA SER A 940 -12.09 -15.48 35.35
C SER A 940 -10.64 -15.02 35.55
N ASN A 941 -9.85 -15.11 34.49
CA ASN A 941 -8.46 -14.64 34.44
C ASN A 941 -8.26 -13.15 34.76
N VAL A 942 -9.31 -12.33 34.64
CA VAL A 942 -9.34 -10.93 35.07
C VAL A 942 -9.41 -10.85 36.60
N LEU A 943 -10.29 -11.64 37.25
CA LEU A 943 -10.31 -11.73 38.71
C LEU A 943 -8.98 -12.23 39.28
N HIS A 944 -8.32 -13.18 38.60
CA HIS A 944 -7.06 -13.74 39.09
C HIS A 944 -5.96 -12.68 39.23
N ASP A 945 -5.70 -11.86 38.19
CA ASP A 945 -4.75 -10.73 38.32
C ASP A 945 -5.25 -9.65 39.31
N ILE A 946 -6.58 -9.44 39.46
CA ILE A 946 -7.14 -8.54 40.51
C ILE A 946 -6.72 -9.00 41.91
N LEU A 947 -6.86 -10.29 42.23
CA LEU A 947 -6.56 -10.87 43.55
C LEU A 947 -5.06 -10.74 43.92
N VAL A 948 -4.16 -10.77 42.94
CA VAL A 948 -2.71 -10.60 43.17
C VAL A 948 -2.23 -9.16 43.01
N ALA A 949 -2.95 -8.26 42.34
CA ALA A 949 -2.53 -6.87 42.12
C ALA A 949 -3.15 -5.88 43.11
N LEU A 950 -4.49 -5.81 43.19
CA LEU A 950 -5.18 -4.73 43.91
C LEU A 950 -4.91 -4.74 45.43
N PRO A 951 -4.85 -5.90 46.12
CA PRO A 951 -4.48 -5.96 47.54
C PRO A 951 -3.08 -5.40 47.85
N ARG A 952 -2.10 -5.62 46.96
CA ARG A 952 -0.71 -5.10 47.12
C ARG A 952 -0.60 -3.60 46.85
N LEU A 953 -1.57 -3.01 46.14
CA LEU A 953 -1.72 -1.56 45.98
C LEU A 953 -2.57 -0.92 47.10
N GLY A 954 -3.02 -1.71 48.08
CA GLY A 954 -3.76 -1.23 49.26
C GLY A 954 -5.27 -1.08 49.06
N HIS A 955 -5.83 -1.61 47.97
CA HIS A 955 -7.29 -1.71 47.80
C HIS A 955 -7.84 -2.95 48.52
N GLN A 956 -9.11 -2.89 48.93
CA GLN A 956 -9.86 -4.05 49.40
C GLN A 956 -10.61 -4.67 48.21
N VAL A 957 -10.49 -5.99 48.06
CA VAL A 957 -11.19 -6.75 47.02
C VAL A 957 -12.35 -7.51 47.65
N ARG A 958 -13.54 -7.41 47.07
CA ARG A 958 -14.74 -8.14 47.53
C ARG A 958 -15.30 -8.93 46.36
N VAL A 959 -15.61 -10.21 46.53
CA VAL A 959 -15.93 -11.12 45.43
C VAL A 959 -17.28 -11.79 45.70
N GLY A 960 -18.21 -11.65 44.76
CA GLY A 960 -19.41 -12.45 44.67
C GLY A 960 -19.31 -13.43 43.51
N THR A 961 -19.21 -14.73 43.81
CA THR A 961 -19.33 -15.82 42.84
C THR A 961 -20.37 -16.84 43.31
N PRO A 962 -21.12 -17.51 42.42
CA PRO A 962 -22.02 -18.60 42.84
C PRO A 962 -21.27 -19.70 43.62
N PRO A 963 -21.93 -20.40 44.56
CA PRO A 963 -21.26 -21.25 45.56
C PRO A 963 -20.71 -22.57 45.01
N GLN A 964 -21.04 -22.95 43.77
CA GLN A 964 -20.63 -24.19 43.14
C GLN A 964 -19.10 -24.21 42.94
N GLN A 965 -18.47 -25.36 43.17
CA GLN A 965 -17.01 -25.53 43.15
C GLN A 965 -16.33 -25.08 41.84
N ALA A 966 -17.06 -25.08 40.73
CA ALA A 966 -16.61 -24.65 39.40
C ALA A 966 -16.37 -23.14 39.26
N TYR A 967 -16.86 -22.32 40.20
CA TYR A 967 -16.72 -20.85 40.20
C TYR A 967 -15.76 -20.33 41.28
N GLN A 968 -15.08 -21.22 42.02
CA GLN A 968 -14.08 -20.83 43.01
C GLN A 968 -12.69 -20.61 42.39
N CYS A 969 -11.86 -19.81 43.07
CA CYS A 969 -10.49 -19.53 42.65
C CYS A 969 -9.65 -20.81 42.45
N PRO A 970 -9.04 -21.03 41.27
CA PRO A 970 -8.16 -22.17 41.02
C PRO A 970 -6.98 -22.20 42.00
N LYS A 971 -6.63 -23.39 42.50
CA LYS A 971 -5.54 -23.56 43.49
C LYS A 971 -4.23 -22.85 43.11
N PRO A 972 -3.69 -22.92 41.86
CA PRO A 972 -2.46 -22.21 41.50
C PRO A 972 -2.54 -20.69 41.68
N VAL A 973 -3.70 -20.08 41.43
CA VAL A 973 -3.93 -18.65 41.66
C VAL A 973 -4.00 -18.37 43.16
N TRP A 974 -4.76 -19.17 43.92
CA TRP A 974 -4.93 -18.97 45.36
C TRP A 974 -3.65 -19.21 46.17
N ASP A 975 -2.73 -20.05 45.68
CA ASP A 975 -1.41 -20.22 46.27
C ASP A 975 -0.54 -18.95 46.06
N ARG A 976 -0.56 -18.32 44.86
CA ARG A 976 0.10 -17.02 44.61
C ARG A 976 -0.50 -15.88 45.44
N VAL A 977 -1.83 -15.89 45.66
CA VAL A 977 -2.51 -14.93 46.56
C VAL A 977 -1.95 -15.00 47.98
N LYS A 978 -1.73 -16.20 48.52
CA LYS A 978 -1.14 -16.40 49.85
C LYS A 978 0.34 -16.06 49.92
N GLU A 979 1.10 -16.42 48.89
CA GLU A 979 2.54 -16.10 48.78
C GLU A 979 2.78 -14.59 48.87
N LEU A 980 1.89 -13.81 48.24
CA LEU A 980 1.91 -12.35 48.23
C LEU A 980 1.22 -11.70 49.45
N GLY A 981 0.64 -12.49 50.37
CA GLY A 981 -0.05 -12.01 51.57
C GLY A 981 -1.36 -11.26 51.29
N CYS A 982 -1.94 -11.42 50.09
CA CYS A 982 -3.10 -10.68 49.62
C CYS A 982 -4.42 -11.07 50.32
N GLU A 983 -4.48 -12.26 50.92
CA GLU A 983 -5.71 -12.86 51.47
C GLU A 983 -6.39 -11.99 52.55
N LYS A 984 -5.61 -11.17 53.26
CA LYS A 984 -6.08 -10.29 54.34
C LYS A 984 -7.00 -9.16 53.85
N ASN A 985 -6.91 -8.79 52.57
CA ASN A 985 -7.70 -7.73 51.95
C ASN A 985 -8.77 -8.27 50.98
N ILE A 986 -9.01 -9.59 50.98
CA ILE A 986 -9.98 -10.26 50.10
C ILE A 986 -11.15 -10.79 50.93
N PHE A 987 -12.37 -10.36 50.58
CA PHE A 987 -13.62 -10.92 51.11
C PHE A 987 -14.35 -11.69 50.00
N TRP A 988 -14.75 -12.93 50.24
CA TRP A 988 -15.47 -13.78 49.26
C TRP A 988 -16.82 -14.22 49.84
N THR A 989 -17.88 -14.15 49.05
CA THR A 989 -19.26 -14.53 49.43
C THR A 989 -19.99 -15.11 48.21
N ASP A 990 -21.05 -15.87 48.46
CA ASP A 990 -22.02 -16.37 47.46
C ASP A 990 -23.29 -15.51 47.38
N ASN A 991 -23.28 -14.35 48.05
CA ASN A 991 -24.36 -13.37 48.05
C ASN A 991 -23.91 -12.06 47.35
N PRO A 992 -24.41 -11.75 46.14
CA PRO A 992 -23.96 -10.57 45.39
C PRO A 992 -24.35 -9.25 46.09
N TYR A 993 -25.41 -9.23 46.90
CA TYR A 993 -25.78 -8.08 47.73
C TYR A 993 -24.77 -7.82 48.85
N GLU A 994 -24.18 -8.87 49.44
CA GLU A 994 -23.10 -8.71 50.41
C GLU A 994 -21.79 -8.27 49.76
N ALA A 995 -21.50 -8.73 48.54
CA ALA A 995 -20.27 -8.40 47.83
C ALA A 995 -20.17 -6.90 47.47
N VAL A 996 -21.26 -6.26 47.03
CA VAL A 996 -21.29 -4.83 46.66
C VAL A 996 -21.32 -3.86 47.85
N LYS A 997 -21.52 -4.37 49.07
CA LYS A 997 -21.58 -3.53 50.28
C LYS A 997 -20.30 -2.71 50.46
N GLY A 998 -20.44 -1.38 50.50
CA GLY A 998 -19.34 -0.42 50.61
C GLY A 998 -18.45 -0.29 49.37
N ALA A 999 -18.88 -0.80 48.21
CA ALA A 999 -18.11 -0.74 46.96
C ALA A 999 -17.94 0.70 46.45
N ASP A 1000 -16.69 1.06 46.11
CA ASP A 1000 -16.36 2.24 45.30
C ASP A 1000 -16.40 1.91 43.80
N VAL A 1001 -16.01 0.68 43.46
CA VAL A 1001 -15.96 0.17 42.08
C VAL A 1001 -16.62 -1.19 42.04
N VAL A 1002 -17.46 -1.44 41.04
CA VAL A 1002 -18.02 -2.77 40.73
C VAL A 1002 -17.52 -3.20 39.36
N VAL A 1003 -17.02 -4.43 39.28
CA VAL A 1003 -16.39 -5.04 38.10
C VAL A 1003 -17.14 -6.34 37.76
N THR A 1004 -17.35 -6.58 36.47
CA THR A 1004 -17.87 -7.85 35.94
C THR A 1004 -17.16 -8.18 34.62
N ASP A 1005 -17.16 -9.46 34.26
CA ASP A 1005 -16.69 -10.00 32.99
C ASP A 1005 -17.66 -11.09 32.53
N THR A 1006 -17.52 -11.57 31.30
CA THR A 1006 -18.51 -12.46 30.72
C THR A 1006 -18.52 -13.84 31.39
N TRP A 1007 -19.69 -14.20 31.93
CA TRP A 1007 -19.87 -15.40 32.74
C TRP A 1007 -19.73 -16.72 31.96
N ILE A 1008 -19.65 -16.64 30.63
CA ILE A 1008 -19.53 -17.76 29.69
C ILE A 1008 -18.45 -17.36 28.68
N SER A 1009 -17.25 -17.87 28.84
CA SER A 1009 -16.11 -17.61 27.96
C SER A 1009 -16.24 -18.34 26.62
N MET A 1010 -15.41 -17.97 25.65
CA MET A 1010 -15.35 -18.65 24.35
C MET A 1010 -14.77 -20.06 24.52
N GLY A 1011 -15.58 -21.08 24.26
CA GLY A 1011 -15.32 -22.49 24.55
C GLY A 1011 -16.20 -23.11 25.65
N GLN A 1012 -17.09 -22.33 26.28
CA GLN A 1012 -18.04 -22.80 27.31
C GLN A 1012 -19.50 -22.85 26.81
N GLU A 1013 -19.72 -22.92 25.49
CA GLU A 1013 -21.05 -22.80 24.88
C GLU A 1013 -22.02 -23.91 25.31
N ALA A 1014 -21.50 -25.12 25.60
CA ALA A 1014 -22.29 -26.23 26.12
C ALA A 1014 -22.81 -26.00 27.56
N GLU A 1015 -22.04 -25.29 28.40
CA GLU A 1015 -22.42 -24.98 29.79
C GLU A 1015 -23.39 -23.80 29.90
N LYS A 1016 -23.55 -23.00 28.82
CA LYS A 1016 -24.32 -21.75 28.78
C LYS A 1016 -25.67 -21.82 29.49
N ALA A 1017 -26.45 -22.88 29.26
CA ALA A 1017 -27.79 -23.04 29.82
C ALA A 1017 -27.82 -23.36 31.33
N GLN A 1018 -26.71 -23.84 31.88
CA GLN A 1018 -26.55 -24.06 33.32
C GLN A 1018 -25.95 -22.81 34.00
N ARG A 1019 -24.88 -22.23 33.44
CA ARG A 1019 -24.25 -21.00 33.94
C ARG A 1019 -25.26 -19.85 34.04
N LEU A 1020 -26.16 -19.68 33.06
CA LEU A 1020 -27.24 -18.67 33.13
C LEU A 1020 -28.24 -18.85 34.29
N LYS A 1021 -28.35 -20.05 34.89
CA LYS A 1021 -29.13 -20.29 36.11
C LYS A 1021 -28.29 -20.03 37.35
N ASP A 1022 -27.05 -20.50 37.36
CA ASP A 1022 -26.16 -20.36 38.52
C ASP A 1022 -25.81 -18.89 38.81
N PHE A 1023 -25.65 -18.07 37.77
CA PHE A 1023 -25.48 -16.61 37.88
C PHE A 1023 -26.80 -15.82 37.97
N GLN A 1024 -27.96 -16.47 38.22
CA GLN A 1024 -29.22 -15.75 38.38
C GLN A 1024 -29.16 -14.83 39.61
N GLY A 1025 -29.33 -13.52 39.39
CA GLY A 1025 -29.22 -12.49 40.43
C GLY A 1025 -27.84 -11.84 40.56
N TYR A 1026 -26.83 -12.27 39.78
CA TYR A 1026 -25.49 -11.68 39.78
C TYR A 1026 -25.33 -10.48 38.81
N GLN A 1027 -26.37 -10.17 38.03
CA GLN A 1027 -26.35 -9.06 37.05
C GLN A 1027 -26.07 -7.72 37.75
N VAL A 1028 -25.07 -7.00 37.28
CA VAL A 1028 -24.73 -5.68 37.82
C VAL A 1028 -25.82 -4.68 37.43
N THR A 1029 -26.57 -4.18 38.41
CA THR A 1029 -27.65 -3.21 38.21
C THR A 1029 -27.60 -2.09 39.23
N GLU A 1030 -28.12 -0.90 38.91
CA GLU A 1030 -28.27 0.19 39.90
C GLU A 1030 -29.18 -0.25 41.07
N LYS A 1031 -30.16 -1.13 40.83
CA LYS A 1031 -30.98 -1.71 41.88
C LYS A 1031 -30.14 -2.53 42.86
N LEU A 1032 -29.38 -3.51 42.36
CA LEU A 1032 -28.56 -4.42 43.18
C LEU A 1032 -27.48 -3.64 43.95
N CYS A 1033 -26.79 -2.71 43.30
CA CYS A 1033 -25.74 -1.91 43.93
C CYS A 1033 -26.33 -1.02 45.04
N LYS A 1034 -27.50 -0.41 44.81
CA LYS A 1034 -28.19 0.42 45.81
C LYS A 1034 -28.74 -0.39 46.99
N GLU A 1035 -29.34 -1.55 46.73
CA GLU A 1035 -29.94 -2.41 47.77
C GLU A 1035 -28.88 -3.15 48.60
N GLY A 1036 -27.77 -3.58 47.99
CA GLY A 1036 -26.61 -4.15 48.70
C GLY A 1036 -25.75 -3.12 49.44
N GLY A 1037 -25.98 -1.83 49.20
CA GLY A 1037 -25.31 -0.73 49.91
C GLY A 1037 -23.91 -0.41 49.39
N ALA A 1038 -23.73 -0.36 48.06
CA ALA A 1038 -22.57 0.28 47.44
C ALA A 1038 -22.52 1.79 47.76
N ASN A 1039 -21.35 2.42 47.62
CA ASN A 1039 -21.20 3.83 47.93
C ASN A 1039 -22.00 4.71 46.93
N PRO A 1040 -22.58 5.86 47.32
CA PRO A 1040 -23.49 6.63 46.46
C PRO A 1040 -22.91 6.99 45.09
N ASP A 1041 -21.60 7.25 45.02
CA ASP A 1041 -20.85 7.65 43.82
C ASP A 1041 -20.05 6.50 43.18
N TRP A 1042 -20.43 5.23 43.44
CA TRP A 1042 -19.78 4.04 42.86
C TRP A 1042 -19.61 4.10 41.33
N LYS A 1043 -18.59 3.39 40.83
CA LYS A 1043 -18.21 3.33 39.40
C LYS A 1043 -18.14 1.90 38.87
N PHE A 1044 -18.23 1.75 37.55
CA PHE A 1044 -18.35 0.46 36.86
C PHE A 1044 -17.24 0.23 35.83
N LEU A 1045 -16.62 -0.96 35.87
CA LEU A 1045 -15.59 -1.44 34.93
C LEU A 1045 -15.98 -2.80 34.33
N HIS A 1046 -15.56 -3.05 33.09
CA HIS A 1046 -15.79 -4.30 32.35
C HIS A 1046 -14.94 -4.34 31.07
N CYS A 1047 -14.01 -5.30 31.00
CA CYS A 1047 -13.01 -5.49 29.94
C CYS A 1047 -13.50 -5.72 28.50
N LEU A 1048 -14.81 -5.95 28.34
CA LEU A 1048 -15.53 -6.21 27.09
C LEU A 1048 -15.11 -7.53 26.38
N PRO A 1049 -16.00 -8.18 25.61
CA PRO A 1049 -17.36 -7.77 25.29
C PRO A 1049 -18.34 -8.13 26.41
N ARG A 1050 -19.33 -7.26 26.62
CA ARG A 1050 -20.44 -7.52 27.55
C ARG A 1050 -21.56 -8.29 26.86
N LYS A 1051 -22.33 -9.05 27.63
CA LYS A 1051 -23.66 -9.57 27.28
C LYS A 1051 -24.70 -8.95 28.22
N SER A 1052 -25.95 -8.82 27.78
CA SER A 1052 -27.01 -8.16 28.55
C SER A 1052 -27.36 -8.87 29.87
N ASN A 1053 -27.02 -10.16 30.00
CA ASN A 1053 -27.17 -10.88 31.27
C ASN A 1053 -26.18 -10.42 32.36
N GLU A 1054 -25.02 -9.86 32.01
CA GLU A 1054 -23.95 -9.53 32.97
C GLU A 1054 -24.14 -8.17 33.67
N VAL A 1055 -24.75 -7.20 32.97
CA VAL A 1055 -24.94 -5.81 33.43
C VAL A 1055 -26.16 -5.22 32.73
N ASP A 1056 -26.92 -4.35 33.42
CA ASP A 1056 -28.04 -3.65 32.76
C ASP A 1056 -27.59 -2.66 31.67
N ASP A 1057 -28.35 -2.66 30.57
CA ASP A 1057 -28.14 -1.82 29.39
C ASP A 1057 -29.43 -1.23 28.84
N GLU A 1058 -30.57 -1.49 29.48
CA GLU A 1058 -31.84 -1.57 28.79
C GLU A 1058 -32.40 -0.22 28.33
N VAL A 1059 -32.59 -0.12 27.01
CA VAL A 1059 -33.65 0.68 26.38
C VAL A 1059 -34.82 -0.27 26.10
N ASN A 1060 -35.56 -0.68 27.13
CA ASN A 1060 -36.63 -1.67 27.03
C ASN A 1060 -38.03 -1.02 27.01
N PRO A 1061 -38.81 -1.15 25.91
CA PRO A 1061 -40.16 -0.58 25.82
C PRO A 1061 -41.26 -1.34 26.57
N PHE A 1062 -40.98 -2.53 27.13
CA PHE A 1062 -42.03 -3.50 27.47
C PHE A 1062 -42.54 -3.47 28.92
N CYS A 1063 -41.83 -2.83 29.85
CA CYS A 1063 -42.20 -2.82 31.27
C CYS A 1063 -43.13 -1.67 31.71
N PHE A 1064 -43.74 -0.93 30.77
CA PHE A 1064 -44.72 0.12 31.09
C PHE A 1064 -46.18 -0.33 30.87
N PRO A 1065 -47.10 -0.03 31.82
CA PRO A 1065 -48.54 -0.18 31.59
C PRO A 1065 -49.00 0.58 30.34
N PRO A 1066 -50.05 0.13 29.62
CA PRO A 1066 -50.45 0.68 28.32
C PRO A 1066 -50.63 2.21 28.30
N GLN A 1067 -51.09 2.79 29.42
CA GLN A 1067 -51.35 4.22 29.56
C GLN A 1067 -50.12 5.16 29.50
N TYR A 1068 -48.88 4.64 29.55
CA TYR A 1068 -47.66 5.47 29.61
C TYR A 1068 -46.77 5.44 28.35
N ARG A 1069 -47.18 4.72 27.29
CA ARG A 1069 -46.37 4.53 26.07
C ARG A 1069 -46.04 5.80 25.25
N SER A 1070 -46.66 6.95 25.56
CA SER A 1070 -46.46 8.22 24.85
C SER A 1070 -45.30 9.08 25.40
N MET A 1071 -44.78 8.81 26.60
CA MET A 1071 -43.81 9.69 27.25
C MET A 1071 -42.35 9.35 26.86
N LYS A 1072 -41.94 9.78 25.66
CA LYS A 1072 -40.63 9.50 25.04
C LYS A 1072 -39.47 10.32 25.66
N LEU A 1073 -39.29 10.22 26.98
CA LEU A 1073 -38.20 10.87 27.72
C LEU A 1073 -37.54 9.89 28.71
N ILE A 1074 -36.67 9.03 28.20
CA ILE A 1074 -35.87 8.11 29.01
C ILE A 1074 -34.90 8.94 29.87
N ARG A 1075 -34.87 8.70 31.19
CA ARG A 1075 -33.87 9.30 32.08
C ARG A 1075 -32.57 8.48 31.98
N PRO A 1076 -31.41 9.07 31.61
CA PRO A 1076 -30.14 8.34 31.53
C PRO A 1076 -29.58 7.83 32.87
N SER A 1077 -30.23 8.15 33.99
CA SER A 1077 -29.77 7.91 35.36
C SER A 1077 -30.13 6.52 35.92
N LEU A 1078 -30.37 5.52 35.06
CA LEU A 1078 -30.85 4.19 35.45
C LEU A 1078 -30.17 3.03 34.70
N GLN A 1079 -29.19 3.32 33.83
CA GLN A 1079 -28.38 2.31 33.13
C GLN A 1079 -26.96 2.34 33.70
N VAL A 1080 -26.42 1.19 34.09
CA VAL A 1080 -25.06 1.05 34.58
C VAL A 1080 -24.07 1.18 33.42
N PHE A 1081 -24.24 0.40 32.35
CA PHE A 1081 -23.22 0.31 31.30
C PHE A 1081 -23.09 1.58 30.44
N TYR A 1082 -24.21 2.23 30.10
CA TYR A 1082 -24.23 3.44 29.28
C TYR A 1082 -24.46 4.74 30.08
N GLY A 1083 -24.71 4.65 31.39
CA GLY A 1083 -24.91 5.80 32.27
C GLY A 1083 -23.65 6.26 33.02
N PRO A 1084 -23.79 7.24 33.94
CA PRO A 1084 -22.68 7.94 34.61
C PRO A 1084 -21.90 7.12 35.64
N ARG A 1085 -22.18 5.81 35.76
CA ARG A 1085 -21.37 4.82 36.49
C ARG A 1085 -20.18 4.34 35.66
N SER A 1086 -20.36 4.25 34.36
CA SER A 1086 -19.47 3.51 33.46
C SER A 1086 -18.14 4.22 33.20
N LEU A 1087 -17.04 3.48 33.35
CA LEU A 1087 -15.69 3.86 32.92
C LEU A 1087 -15.12 2.90 31.85
N VAL A 1088 -15.95 2.01 31.30
CA VAL A 1088 -15.54 0.91 30.39
C VAL A 1088 -14.87 1.37 29.08
N PHE A 1089 -15.17 2.59 28.61
CA PHE A 1089 -14.55 3.15 27.40
C PHE A 1089 -13.17 3.78 27.68
N PRO A 1090 -12.99 4.63 28.71
CA PRO A 1090 -11.67 4.97 29.24
C PRO A 1090 -10.78 3.75 29.55
N GLU A 1091 -11.36 2.72 30.16
CA GLU A 1091 -10.71 1.43 30.45
C GLU A 1091 -10.24 0.74 29.17
N ALA A 1092 -11.13 0.53 28.20
CA ALA A 1092 -10.79 -0.05 26.91
C ALA A 1092 -9.75 0.76 26.11
N GLU A 1093 -9.73 2.09 26.26
CA GLU A 1093 -8.70 2.97 25.70
C GLU A 1093 -7.34 2.75 26.41
N ASN A 1094 -7.35 2.64 27.74
CA ASN A 1094 -6.13 2.48 28.55
C ASN A 1094 -5.38 1.18 28.29
N ARG A 1095 -6.05 0.14 27.78
CA ARG A 1095 -5.39 -1.08 27.26
C ARG A 1095 -4.33 -0.78 26.20
N LYS A 1096 -4.50 0.28 25.38
CA LYS A 1096 -3.46 0.73 24.45
C LYS A 1096 -2.23 1.24 25.22
N TRP A 1097 -2.44 2.19 26.12
CA TRP A 1097 -1.36 2.89 26.79
C TRP A 1097 -0.57 1.99 27.77
N THR A 1098 -1.22 0.99 28.38
CA THR A 1098 -0.54 -0.02 29.20
C THR A 1098 0.26 -1.00 28.36
N ILE A 1099 -0.27 -1.47 27.23
CA ILE A 1099 0.51 -2.28 26.28
C ILE A 1099 1.70 -1.48 25.70
N MET A 1100 1.52 -0.19 25.38
CA MET A 1100 2.59 0.70 24.93
C MET A 1100 3.69 0.88 25.98
N GLY A 1101 3.32 1.09 27.26
CA GLY A 1101 4.27 1.19 28.36
C GLY A 1101 5.03 -0.12 28.60
N LEU A 1102 4.35 -1.26 28.57
CA LEU A 1102 4.99 -2.57 28.63
C LEU A 1102 5.94 -2.81 27.45
N PHE A 1103 5.54 -2.46 26.22
CA PHE A 1103 6.39 -2.60 25.04
C PHE A 1103 7.65 -1.75 25.14
N ASP A 1104 7.56 -0.51 25.61
CA ASP A 1104 8.76 0.31 25.82
C ASP A 1104 9.65 -0.24 26.96
N LEU A 1105 9.07 -0.57 28.12
CA LEU A 1105 9.85 -1.02 29.28
C LEU A 1105 10.46 -2.42 29.12
N LEU A 1106 9.74 -3.38 28.52
CA LEU A 1106 10.17 -4.77 28.36
C LEU A 1106 10.91 -5.05 27.04
N ILE A 1107 10.49 -4.44 25.92
CA ILE A 1107 11.04 -4.71 24.57
C ILE A 1107 11.88 -3.54 24.03
N GLY A 1108 11.49 -2.31 24.36
CA GLY A 1108 12.21 -1.08 24.04
C GLY A 1108 13.56 -1.01 24.78
N ARG A 1109 13.50 -1.11 26.11
CA ARG A 1109 14.61 -0.76 27.02
C ARG A 1109 15.13 -1.90 27.92
N TRP A 1110 14.32 -2.92 28.20
CA TRP A 1110 14.61 -3.99 29.18
C TRP A 1110 14.87 -3.44 30.61
N THR A 1111 14.00 -2.55 31.10
CA THR A 1111 14.23 -1.83 32.39
C THR A 1111 13.11 -1.95 33.42
N ILE A 1112 12.07 -2.77 33.22
CA ILE A 1112 10.76 -2.72 33.93
C ILE A 1112 10.83 -2.51 35.46
#